data_AF-A0A507CNE6-F1
#
_entry.id   AF-A0A507CNE6-F1
#
_cell.length_a   1.000
_cell.length_b   1.000
_cell.length_c   1.000
_cell.angle_alpha   90.00
_cell.angle_beta   90.00
_cell.angle_gamma   90.00
#
_symmetry.space_group_name_H-M   'P 1'
#
loop_
_entity.id
_entity.type
_entity.pdbx_description
1 polymer ?
#
loop_
_entity_poly.entity_id
_entity_poly.type
_entity_poly.pdbx_seq_one_letter_code
_entity_poly.pdbx_strand_id
1 'polypeptide(L)'
;NLNKQYGSVHVINLLSNKEGSAESILVNEYVRHVNQYVSLGPVHYTHFDYHSYVKQMGPEHGASMILDFIQSDLDNWSYTLIDTSAPKTSNNPPILKQQGIFRVNCLDCLDRTNHVEFVMAKAMAKKCLVEMEQGSILGVEAFVDAFQNLWADNGDWLSKIYTGTGALKTSLTRKGKQTIAGFFDDAAKSINRFYINNFLDKRRQEAIDIVVGKLKPQRSLLVPNLMSSQVEKEVMSRHSEFSKKEDISVFVGTWNVNGCLPGQESIEFWIENDAAPLPNLVVLGIQELIELNAQEIVSANTEQLRVKWGEKLLDVLNNLSPKTRYIPLREVNLLALGLFVFCRVDCIEHVRGAEVSMCKTGFAGIAANKGGIGFSFNYQDTSMVFITAHFAAGEKNTDDRNRDFHTISNELNFKRKSLNEHNMIFWLGDFNYRVNLHNSEARSIIDRGHFLELVIHDQLRICKDRGEVFDHFMEAPIHFPPTYKYDNGTSVYDTSEKARCPSWTDRVLYRGKGIHVRQYDHVDSLLMSDHRPVRAIFRVEVDIIDLAAQKSIRSAISSATPVVTDSDWTAIDSSANQFAFQRQESTPALIDFSEEIASPLTAWNVIDSKPVVAAGSVRPSNPSVARQWWHEPVDE
;
A
#
# COMPACT_ATOMS: atom_id res chain seq x y z
N ASN A 1 22.17 22.79 -4.97
CA ASN A 1 22.54 24.24 -4.96
C ASN A 1 23.42 24.65 -3.77
N LEU A 2 24.05 23.73 -3.03
CA LEU A 2 24.90 24.09 -1.87
C LEU A 2 26.15 24.88 -2.27
N ASN A 3 26.80 24.51 -3.38
CA ASN A 3 28.01 25.20 -3.85
C ASN A 3 27.76 26.69 -4.13
N LYS A 4 26.56 27.04 -4.64
CA LYS A 4 26.18 28.44 -4.90
C LYS A 4 26.01 29.24 -3.62
N GLN A 5 25.60 28.61 -2.53
CA GLN A 5 25.28 29.28 -1.28
C GLN A 5 26.48 29.35 -0.32
N TYR A 6 27.29 28.28 -0.29
CA TYR A 6 28.33 28.09 0.72
C TYR A 6 29.75 27.96 0.15
N GLY A 7 29.92 27.99 -1.18
CA GLY A 7 31.23 27.85 -1.81
C GLY A 7 31.65 26.39 -1.97
N SER A 8 32.80 26.01 -1.41
CA SER A 8 33.35 24.66 -1.53
C SER A 8 32.61 23.63 -0.68
N VAL A 9 32.57 22.37 -1.11
CA VAL A 9 31.91 21.29 -0.36
C VAL A 9 32.85 20.10 -0.21
N HIS A 10 33.10 19.70 1.03
CA HIS A 10 33.80 18.44 1.33
C HIS A 10 32.83 17.38 1.81
N VAL A 11 32.73 16.30 1.05
CA VAL A 11 31.93 15.14 1.39
C VAL A 11 32.79 14.15 2.20
N ILE A 12 32.30 13.77 3.38
CA ILE A 12 32.95 12.82 4.27
C ILE A 12 32.06 11.60 4.41
N ASN A 13 32.58 10.43 4.02
CA ASN A 13 31.84 9.18 4.05
C ASN A 13 32.35 8.28 5.18
N LEU A 14 31.50 7.98 6.16
CA LEU A 14 31.85 7.26 7.39
C LEU A 14 31.62 5.74 7.32
N LEU A 15 31.23 5.23 6.15
CA LEU A 15 30.93 3.82 5.93
C LEU A 15 32.18 2.94 5.96
N SER A 16 32.01 1.65 6.22
CA SER A 16 33.09 0.69 6.14
C SER A 16 33.43 0.32 4.69
N ASN A 17 34.71 0.24 4.38
CA ASN A 17 35.21 -0.27 3.08
C ASN A 17 35.62 -1.74 3.15
N LYS A 18 35.07 -2.50 4.11
CA LYS A 18 35.35 -3.93 4.19
C LYS A 18 34.77 -4.65 2.97
N GLU A 19 35.65 -5.26 2.17
CA GLU A 19 35.25 -6.00 0.96
C GLU A 19 34.14 -7.03 1.27
N GLY A 20 33.10 -7.02 0.43
CA GLY A 20 31.93 -7.91 0.56
C GLY A 20 30.88 -7.45 1.57
N SER A 21 31.05 -6.30 2.22
CA SER A 21 30.00 -5.71 3.06
C SER A 21 28.97 -4.91 2.25
N ALA A 22 27.73 -4.83 2.72
CA ALA A 22 26.70 -3.99 2.10
C ALA A 22 27.10 -2.51 2.04
N GLU A 23 27.82 -2.02 3.07
CA GLU A 23 28.36 -0.65 3.11
C GLU A 23 29.41 -0.40 2.01
N SER A 24 30.25 -1.40 1.66
CA SER A 24 31.26 -1.24 0.59
C SER A 24 30.66 -1.00 -0.80
N ILE A 25 29.49 -1.61 -1.09
CA ILE A 25 28.74 -1.36 -2.34
C ILE A 25 28.27 0.10 -2.38
N LEU A 26 27.74 0.60 -1.27
CA LEU A 26 27.29 1.98 -1.15
C LEU A 26 28.43 2.98 -1.26
N VAL A 27 29.60 2.69 -0.68
CA VAL A 27 30.81 3.52 -0.83
C VAL A 27 31.18 3.66 -2.30
N ASN A 28 31.26 2.54 -3.03
CA ASN A 28 31.65 2.54 -4.44
C ASN A 28 30.65 3.31 -5.30
N GLU A 29 29.35 3.12 -5.07
CA GLU A 29 28.32 3.82 -5.83
C GLU A 29 28.30 5.32 -5.50
N TYR A 30 28.53 5.69 -4.24
CA TYR A 30 28.58 7.07 -3.83
C TYR A 30 29.78 7.81 -4.42
N VAL A 31 30.95 7.16 -4.47
CA VAL A 31 32.15 7.70 -5.16
C VAL A 31 31.87 7.86 -6.65
N ARG A 32 31.26 6.86 -7.31
CA ARG A 32 30.87 6.94 -8.71
C ARG A 32 29.96 8.14 -8.97
N HIS A 33 29.00 8.39 -8.09
CA HIS A 33 28.08 9.51 -8.19
C HIS A 33 28.79 10.85 -7.97
N VAL A 34 29.62 11.00 -6.93
CA VAL A 34 30.39 12.23 -6.69
C VAL A 34 31.26 12.58 -7.90
N ASN A 35 31.90 11.58 -8.51
CA ASN A 35 32.75 11.76 -9.70
C ASN A 35 31.98 12.29 -10.93
N GLN A 36 30.67 12.05 -11.03
CA GLN A 36 29.86 12.58 -12.13
C GLN A 36 29.61 14.09 -12.04
N TYR A 37 29.74 14.68 -10.86
CA TYR A 37 29.42 16.10 -10.61
C TYR A 37 30.65 16.97 -10.28
N VAL A 38 31.86 16.43 -10.47
CA VAL A 38 33.13 17.17 -10.28
C VAL A 38 33.21 18.40 -11.20
N SER A 39 32.48 18.39 -12.32
CA SER A 39 32.37 19.52 -13.24
C SER A 39 31.55 20.72 -12.73
N LEU A 40 30.82 20.59 -11.60
CA LEU A 40 29.92 21.61 -11.05
C LEU A 40 30.52 22.47 -9.91
N GLY A 41 31.81 22.34 -9.62
CA GLY A 41 32.54 23.13 -8.62
C GLY A 41 33.52 22.30 -7.78
N PRO A 42 34.30 22.93 -6.87
CA PRO A 42 35.28 22.24 -6.03
C PRO A 42 34.56 21.36 -4.98
N VAL A 43 34.34 20.10 -5.34
CA VAL A 43 33.82 19.06 -4.44
C VAL A 43 34.97 18.17 -4.02
N HIS A 44 35.31 18.19 -2.73
CA HIS A 44 36.31 17.31 -2.13
C HIS A 44 35.62 16.06 -1.58
N TYR A 45 36.33 14.93 -1.54
CA TYR A 45 35.79 13.68 -1.01
C TYR A 45 36.82 12.98 -0.13
N THR A 46 36.40 12.63 1.08
CA THR A 46 37.17 11.79 2.01
C THR A 46 36.35 10.58 2.39
N HIS A 47 36.93 9.40 2.21
CA HIS A 47 36.42 8.17 2.80
C HIS A 47 37.14 7.91 4.13
N PHE A 48 36.37 7.75 5.20
CA PHE A 48 36.88 7.57 6.55
C PHE A 48 36.12 6.43 7.23
N ASP A 49 36.69 5.22 7.25
CA ASP A 49 36.06 4.06 7.91
C ASP A 49 36.03 4.26 9.43
N TYR A 50 34.98 4.93 9.91
CA TYR A 50 34.82 5.33 11.30
C TYR A 50 34.93 4.13 12.25
N HIS A 51 34.35 2.98 11.87
CA HIS A 51 34.35 1.80 12.73
C HIS A 51 35.76 1.24 12.89
N SER A 52 36.54 1.21 11.80
CA SER A 52 37.93 0.76 11.83
C SER A 52 38.77 1.64 12.77
N TYR A 53 38.71 2.97 12.63
CA TYR A 53 39.49 3.89 13.45
C TYR A 53 39.08 3.85 14.93
N VAL A 54 37.78 3.89 15.23
CA VAL A 54 37.28 3.83 16.61
C VAL A 54 37.57 2.49 17.28
N LYS A 55 37.54 1.38 16.53
CA LYS A 55 37.89 0.05 17.06
C LYS A 55 39.37 -0.04 17.44
N GLN A 56 40.25 0.58 16.66
CA GLN A 56 41.71 0.50 16.87
C GLN A 56 42.19 1.47 17.95
N MET A 57 41.65 2.69 17.99
CA MET A 57 42.20 3.80 18.77
C MET A 57 41.24 4.29 19.87
N GLY A 58 40.06 3.69 19.99
CA GLY A 58 38.99 4.13 20.87
C GLY A 58 38.16 5.28 20.28
N PRO A 59 36.99 5.60 20.87
CA PRO A 59 36.05 6.58 20.29
C PRO A 59 36.63 7.97 20.09
N GLU A 60 37.25 8.54 21.13
CA GLU A 60 37.72 9.93 21.10
C GLU A 60 38.90 10.13 20.13
N HIS A 61 39.96 9.32 20.27
CA HIS A 61 41.14 9.42 19.41
C HIS A 61 40.82 8.93 18.00
N GLY A 62 40.09 7.82 17.86
CA GLY A 62 39.71 7.27 16.57
C GLY A 62 38.88 8.24 15.73
N ALA A 63 37.88 8.91 16.32
CA ALA A 63 37.12 9.93 15.59
C ALA A 63 37.97 11.16 15.24
N SER A 64 38.91 11.56 16.11
CA SER A 64 39.79 12.71 15.89
C SER A 64 40.72 12.58 14.69
N MET A 65 41.03 11.34 14.27
CA MET A 65 41.84 11.07 13.07
C MET A 65 41.24 11.67 11.79
N ILE A 66 39.94 11.99 11.76
CA ILE A 66 39.34 12.68 10.61
C ILE A 66 40.02 14.02 10.33
N LEU A 67 40.50 14.71 11.37
CA LEU A 67 41.11 16.03 11.25
C LEU A 67 42.34 16.00 10.35
N ASP A 68 43.14 14.93 10.37
CA ASP A 68 44.31 14.78 9.50
C ASP A 68 43.95 14.84 8.00
N PHE A 69 42.72 14.45 7.63
CA PHE A 69 42.24 14.46 6.25
C PHE A 69 41.64 15.81 5.84
N ILE A 70 41.18 16.62 6.80
CA ILE A 70 40.36 17.81 6.51
C ILE A 70 40.93 19.10 7.08
N GLN A 71 42.05 19.05 7.80
CA GLN A 71 42.65 20.21 8.47
C GLN A 71 42.91 21.35 7.49
N SER A 72 43.40 21.03 6.28
CA SER A 72 43.62 22.05 5.24
C SER A 72 42.33 22.75 4.83
N ASP A 73 41.21 22.01 4.71
CA ASP A 73 39.92 22.59 4.33
C ASP A 73 39.31 23.38 5.49
N LEU A 74 39.42 22.89 6.73
CA LEU A 74 39.06 23.64 7.94
C LEU A 74 39.84 24.96 8.02
N ASP A 75 41.12 24.93 7.67
CA ASP A 75 41.97 26.11 7.76
C ASP A 75 41.68 27.14 6.68
N ASN A 76 41.50 26.69 5.44
CA ASN A 76 41.27 27.54 4.27
C ASN A 76 39.84 28.11 4.22
N TRP A 77 38.84 27.36 4.66
CA TRP A 77 37.44 27.78 4.51
C TRP A 77 36.94 28.65 5.66
N SER A 78 37.64 28.60 6.80
CA SER A 78 37.44 29.47 7.97
C SER A 78 35.97 29.59 8.40
N TYR A 79 35.65 30.64 9.14
CA TYR A 79 34.33 30.91 9.71
C TYR A 79 33.89 32.34 9.39
N THR A 80 32.62 32.64 9.64
CA THR A 80 32.11 34.01 9.46
C THR A 80 32.33 34.82 10.74
N LEU A 81 32.98 35.97 10.61
CA LEU A 81 33.24 36.91 11.71
C LEU A 81 32.58 38.25 11.40
N ILE A 82 31.79 38.79 12.33
CA ILE A 82 31.08 40.06 12.18
C ILE A 82 31.42 40.94 13.38
N ASP A 83 31.81 42.19 13.10
CA ASP A 83 31.95 43.21 14.13
C ASP A 83 30.58 43.79 14.51
N THR A 84 30.16 43.54 15.73
CA THR A 84 28.88 44.02 16.27
C THR A 84 28.98 45.41 16.90
N SER A 85 30.19 45.94 17.09
CA SER A 85 30.46 47.26 17.64
C SER A 85 30.39 48.38 16.60
N ALA A 86 30.57 48.04 15.32
CA ALA A 86 30.39 48.96 14.21
C ALA A 86 28.94 49.45 14.11
N PRO A 87 28.68 50.74 13.82
CA PRO A 87 27.33 51.27 13.69
C PRO A 87 26.54 50.46 12.67
N LYS A 88 25.34 50.02 13.07
CA LYS A 88 24.42 49.20 12.24
C LYS A 88 23.91 50.03 11.04
N THR A 89 24.74 50.19 10.02
CA THR A 89 24.24 50.50 8.68
C THR A 89 23.75 49.20 8.05
N SER A 90 22.81 49.28 7.12
CA SER A 90 22.14 48.12 6.51
C SER A 90 23.06 47.19 5.69
N ASN A 91 24.39 47.38 5.75
CA ASN A 91 25.35 46.72 4.86
C ASN A 91 26.77 46.56 5.43
N ASN A 92 26.96 46.40 6.75
CA ASN A 92 28.31 46.08 7.27
C ASN A 92 28.73 44.68 6.77
N PRO A 93 29.74 44.57 5.87
CA PRO A 93 30.19 43.27 5.40
C PRO A 93 30.91 42.52 6.53
N PRO A 94 30.88 41.17 6.54
CA PRO A 94 31.61 40.40 7.52
C PRO A 94 33.13 40.61 7.37
N ILE A 95 33.86 40.62 8.49
CA ILE A 95 35.33 40.71 8.53
C ILE A 95 35.94 39.46 7.86
N LEU A 96 35.40 38.30 8.20
CA LEU A 96 35.74 37.02 7.58
C LEU A 96 34.46 36.36 7.08
N LYS A 97 34.52 35.74 5.91
CA LYS A 97 33.39 35.01 5.32
C LYS A 97 33.78 33.56 5.16
N GLN A 98 32.96 32.66 5.68
CA GLN A 98 33.09 31.21 5.46
C GLN A 98 33.04 30.88 3.96
N GLN A 99 33.98 30.06 3.49
CA GLN A 99 34.15 29.72 2.06
C GLN A 99 33.82 28.26 1.70
N GLY A 100 33.38 27.45 2.67
CA GLY A 100 33.02 26.07 2.41
C GLY A 100 32.29 25.37 3.54
N ILE A 101 31.81 24.16 3.27
CA ILE A 101 31.06 23.31 4.23
C ILE A 101 31.48 21.84 4.14
N PHE A 102 31.27 21.11 5.25
CA PHE A 102 31.39 19.67 5.30
C PHE A 102 30.01 19.00 5.20
N ARG A 103 29.93 17.90 4.47
CA ARG A 103 28.75 17.01 4.39
C ARG A 103 29.15 15.63 4.87
N VAL A 104 28.75 15.29 6.09
CA VAL A 104 29.12 14.03 6.74
C VAL A 104 28.00 13.01 6.56
N ASN A 105 28.31 11.89 5.92
CA ASN A 105 27.33 10.87 5.57
C ASN A 105 27.63 9.53 6.24
N CYS A 106 26.55 8.83 6.58
CA CYS A 106 26.60 7.50 7.17
C CYS A 106 25.31 6.72 6.89
N LEU A 107 25.37 5.39 6.92
CA LEU A 107 24.20 4.52 6.70
C LEU A 107 23.43 4.41 8.02
N ASP A 108 22.17 4.87 8.00
CA ASP A 108 21.17 4.75 9.05
C ASP A 108 21.68 5.09 10.47
N CYS A 109 22.62 6.04 10.57
CA CYS A 109 23.30 6.32 11.83
C CYS A 109 23.58 7.81 12.02
N LEU A 110 22.79 8.44 12.88
CA LEU A 110 23.02 9.80 13.37
C LEU A 110 24.14 9.88 14.41
N ASP A 111 24.41 8.77 15.13
CA ASP A 111 25.41 8.77 16.21
C ASP A 111 26.85 8.93 15.64
N ARG A 112 27.14 8.28 14.50
CA ARG A 112 28.43 8.37 13.81
C ARG A 112 28.68 9.77 13.27
N THR A 113 27.68 10.36 12.60
CA THR A 113 27.78 11.71 12.03
C THR A 113 27.90 12.76 13.13
N ASN A 114 27.06 12.71 14.17
CA ASN A 114 27.09 13.69 15.27
C ASN A 114 28.43 13.69 16.00
N HIS A 115 29.08 12.53 16.16
CA HIS A 115 30.39 12.47 16.80
C HIS A 115 31.51 13.09 15.94
N VAL A 116 31.51 12.81 14.63
CA VAL A 116 32.50 13.36 13.69
C VAL A 116 32.29 14.87 13.51
N GLU A 117 31.04 15.33 13.43
CA GLU A 117 30.70 16.75 13.37
C GLU A 117 31.09 17.49 14.66
N PHE A 118 30.89 16.86 15.83
CA PHE A 118 31.38 17.39 17.10
C PHE A 118 32.90 17.60 17.11
N VAL A 119 33.67 16.64 16.59
CA VAL A 119 35.15 16.77 16.48
C VAL A 119 35.52 17.98 15.61
N MET A 120 34.86 18.16 14.46
CA MET A 120 35.10 19.31 13.57
C MET A 120 34.72 20.63 14.23
N ALA A 121 33.56 20.67 14.88
CA ALA A 121 33.08 21.86 15.56
C ALA A 121 33.99 22.24 16.73
N LYS A 122 34.52 21.26 17.47
CA LYS A 122 35.49 21.48 18.54
C LYS A 122 36.80 22.06 17.99
N ALA A 123 37.29 21.55 16.86
CA ALA A 123 38.49 22.07 16.19
C ALA A 123 38.28 23.53 15.73
N MET A 124 37.13 23.81 15.10
CA MET A 124 36.80 25.17 14.64
C MET A 124 36.59 26.14 15.81
N ALA A 125 35.86 25.74 16.86
CA ALA A 125 35.68 26.58 18.05
C ALA A 125 37.03 26.93 18.71
N LYS A 126 37.96 25.97 18.77
CA LYS A 126 39.34 26.21 19.23
C LYS A 126 40.05 27.24 18.36
N LYS A 127 39.97 27.11 17.03
CA LYS A 127 40.55 28.07 16.10
C LYS A 127 40.00 29.48 16.33
N CYS A 128 38.67 29.63 16.35
CA CYS A 128 38.01 30.92 16.58
C CYS A 128 38.48 31.59 17.87
N LEU A 129 38.51 30.84 18.98
CA LEU A 129 38.88 31.40 20.28
C LEU A 129 40.35 31.83 20.32
N VAL A 130 41.26 31.07 19.69
CA VAL A 130 42.67 31.44 19.61
C VAL A 130 42.87 32.69 18.76
N GLU A 131 42.23 32.78 17.59
CA GLU A 131 42.32 33.94 16.69
C GLU A 131 41.70 35.22 17.29
N MET A 132 40.73 35.08 18.19
CA MET A 132 40.14 36.19 18.94
C MET A 132 40.93 36.55 20.22
N GLU A 133 42.11 35.97 20.42
CA GLU A 133 42.92 36.13 21.64
C GLU A 133 42.19 35.68 22.93
N GLN A 134 41.16 34.84 22.79
CA GLN A 134 40.36 34.25 23.87
C GLN A 134 40.70 32.77 24.12
N GLY A 135 41.89 32.32 23.70
CA GLY A 135 42.30 30.92 23.81
C GLY A 135 42.35 30.38 25.25
N SER A 136 42.43 31.24 26.26
CA SER A 136 42.36 30.88 27.68
C SER A 136 41.04 30.21 28.08
N ILE A 137 39.94 30.51 27.36
CA ILE A 137 38.60 29.94 27.59
C ILE A 137 38.59 28.41 27.33
N LEU A 138 39.47 27.91 26.45
CA LEU A 138 39.55 26.48 26.13
C LEU A 138 40.01 25.62 27.31
N GLY A 139 40.68 26.20 28.30
CA GLY A 139 41.08 25.54 29.54
C GLY A 139 40.02 25.59 30.65
N VAL A 140 38.89 26.28 30.42
CA VAL A 140 37.82 26.41 31.39
C VAL A 140 36.89 25.20 31.26
N GLU A 141 36.87 24.36 32.30
CA GLU A 141 36.03 23.15 32.38
C GLU A 141 34.57 23.44 32.02
N ALA A 142 34.03 24.57 32.51
CA ALA A 142 32.67 25.00 32.20
C ALA A 142 32.38 25.23 30.70
N PHE A 143 33.36 25.71 29.93
CA PHE A 143 33.20 25.87 28.48
C PHE A 143 33.19 24.51 27.77
N VAL A 144 34.12 23.63 28.14
CA VAL A 144 34.23 22.28 27.56
C VAL A 144 32.95 21.48 27.83
N ASP A 145 32.45 21.54 29.07
CA ASP A 145 31.20 20.89 29.48
C ASP A 145 29.99 21.47 28.74
N ALA A 146 29.87 22.79 28.65
CA ALA A 146 28.76 23.43 27.93
C ALA A 146 28.76 23.03 26.44
N PHE A 147 29.93 23.03 25.81
CA PHE A 147 30.07 22.68 24.40
C PHE A 147 29.77 21.19 24.13
N GLN A 148 30.22 20.29 25.00
CA GLN A 148 29.93 18.85 24.92
C GLN A 148 28.44 18.56 25.14
N ASN A 149 27.82 19.23 26.12
CA ASN A 149 26.38 19.07 26.37
C ASN A 149 25.53 19.58 25.20
N LEU A 150 25.91 20.70 24.57
CA LEU A 150 25.23 21.21 23.38
C LEU A 150 25.18 20.16 22.25
N TRP A 151 26.31 19.51 21.95
CA TRP A 151 26.38 18.49 20.91
C TRP A 151 25.71 17.16 21.30
N ALA A 152 25.69 16.83 22.59
CA ALA A 152 24.94 15.69 23.08
C ALA A 152 23.42 15.93 22.94
N ASP A 153 22.95 17.13 23.28
CA ASP A 153 21.55 17.50 23.18
C ASP A 153 21.12 17.60 21.71
N ASN A 154 21.97 18.13 20.83
CA ASN A 154 21.75 18.10 19.38
C ASN A 154 21.54 16.67 18.86
N GLY A 155 22.43 15.75 19.24
CA GLY A 155 22.30 14.34 18.89
C GLY A 155 21.00 13.71 19.41
N ASP A 156 20.66 14.00 20.67
CA ASP A 156 19.43 13.51 21.30
C ASP A 156 18.17 14.02 20.58
N TRP A 157 18.11 15.30 20.23
CA TRP A 157 16.96 15.89 19.53
C TRP A 157 16.81 15.35 18.10
N LEU A 158 17.90 15.26 17.34
CA LEU A 158 17.88 14.65 16.00
C LEU A 158 17.45 13.18 16.07
N SER A 159 17.95 12.44 17.06
CA SER A 159 17.56 11.05 17.28
C SER A 159 16.09 10.89 17.65
N LYS A 160 15.52 11.80 18.45
CA LYS A 160 14.10 11.75 18.83
C LYS A 160 13.19 11.91 17.62
N ILE A 161 13.55 12.79 16.69
CA ILE A 161 12.82 13.00 15.43
C ILE A 161 12.86 11.72 14.58
N TYR A 162 14.03 11.10 14.46
CA TYR A 162 14.22 9.94 13.58
C TYR A 162 13.72 8.61 14.19
N THR A 163 14.03 8.35 15.47
CA THR A 163 13.81 7.04 16.11
C THR A 163 12.77 7.06 17.23
N GLY A 164 12.26 8.23 17.60
CA GLY A 164 11.38 8.40 18.77
C GLY A 164 12.07 8.30 20.14
N THR A 165 13.40 8.12 20.19
CA THR A 165 14.18 8.09 21.44
C THR A 165 15.39 9.03 21.34
N GLY A 166 16.01 9.38 22.48
CA GLY A 166 17.33 10.03 22.48
C GLY A 166 18.41 9.20 21.77
N ALA A 167 19.57 9.81 21.52
CA ALA A 167 20.67 9.17 20.80
C ALA A 167 21.21 7.97 21.57
N LEU A 168 21.81 7.03 20.84
CA LEU A 168 22.62 6.00 21.50
C LEU A 168 23.99 6.62 21.74
N LYS A 169 24.63 6.28 22.85
CA LYS A 169 25.95 6.80 23.23
C LYS A 169 25.97 8.29 23.61
N THR A 170 24.84 8.89 24.02
CA THR A 170 24.79 10.26 24.56
C THR A 170 25.85 10.46 25.67
N SER A 171 26.12 9.43 26.50
CA SER A 171 27.14 9.49 27.55
C SER A 171 28.57 9.63 27.02
N LEU A 172 28.88 9.07 25.84
CA LEU A 172 30.18 9.27 25.17
C LEU A 172 30.34 10.71 24.71
N THR A 173 29.30 11.33 24.16
CA THR A 173 29.34 12.74 23.76
C THR A 173 29.45 13.67 24.97
N ARG A 174 28.73 13.37 26.06
CA ARG A 174 28.74 14.20 27.28
C ARG A 174 30.01 14.09 28.12
N LYS A 175 30.70 12.94 28.14
CA LYS A 175 31.81 12.68 29.08
C LYS A 175 33.07 12.08 28.45
N GLY A 176 33.11 11.91 27.13
CA GLY A 176 34.23 11.30 26.40
C GLY A 176 34.43 9.79 26.63
N LYS A 177 33.66 9.16 27.54
CA LYS A 177 33.76 7.73 27.89
C LYS A 177 32.36 7.12 28.08
N GLN A 178 32.19 5.85 27.70
CA GLN A 178 30.98 5.10 28.04
C GLN A 178 30.95 4.83 29.55
N THR A 179 29.86 5.21 30.21
CA THR A 179 29.61 4.90 31.62
C THR A 179 28.65 3.71 31.72
N ILE A 180 28.70 2.96 32.82
CA ILE A 180 27.82 1.81 33.06
C ILE A 180 26.34 2.25 33.02
N ALA A 181 26.02 3.42 33.58
CA ALA A 181 24.69 4.02 33.50
C ALA A 181 24.28 4.35 32.05
N GLY A 182 25.22 4.85 31.23
CA GLY A 182 24.98 5.11 29.80
C GLY A 182 24.72 3.83 29.00
N PHE A 183 25.36 2.70 29.37
CA PHE A 183 25.09 1.40 28.75
C PHE A 183 23.66 0.90 29.02
N PHE A 184 23.17 1.04 30.25
CA PHE A 184 21.79 0.65 30.59
C PHE A 184 20.75 1.57 29.93
N ASP A 185 21.01 2.88 29.86
CA ASP A 185 20.18 3.83 29.13
C ASP A 185 20.14 3.51 27.62
N ASP A 186 21.28 3.19 27.01
CA ASP A 186 21.39 2.75 25.62
C ASP A 186 20.61 1.44 25.36
N ALA A 187 20.62 0.49 26.30
CA ALA A 187 19.87 -0.75 26.20
C ALA A 187 18.35 -0.49 26.27
N ALA A 188 17.89 0.35 27.20
CA ALA A 188 16.49 0.73 27.31
C ALA A 188 16.00 1.48 26.05
N LYS A 189 16.80 2.42 25.54
CA LYS A 189 16.54 3.12 24.26
C LYS A 189 16.47 2.15 23.09
N SER A 190 17.35 1.15 23.04
CA SER A 190 17.35 0.13 21.97
C SER A 190 16.08 -0.72 21.98
N ILE A 191 15.57 -1.09 23.16
CA ILE A 191 14.29 -1.81 23.31
C ILE A 191 13.11 -0.92 22.89
N ASN A 192 13.13 0.36 23.27
CA ASN A 192 12.07 1.29 22.89
C ASN A 192 12.09 1.57 21.38
N ARG A 193 13.26 1.72 20.75
CA ARG A 193 13.41 1.79 19.29
C ARG A 193 12.89 0.53 18.61
N PHE A 194 13.16 -0.66 19.16
CA PHE A 194 12.60 -1.90 18.63
C PHE A 194 11.06 -1.88 18.66
N TYR A 195 10.46 -1.44 19.76
CA TYR A 195 9.00 -1.33 19.87
C TYR A 195 8.42 -0.30 18.90
N ILE A 196 9.00 0.90 18.85
CA ILE A 196 8.55 1.99 17.96
C ILE A 196 8.65 1.56 16.49
N ASN A 197 9.79 1.01 16.07
CA ASN A 197 10.02 0.60 14.69
C ASN A 197 9.09 -0.54 14.23
N ASN A 198 8.77 -1.49 15.12
CA ASN A 198 7.92 -2.62 14.74
C ASN A 198 6.42 -2.33 14.86
N PHE A 199 6.00 -1.45 15.78
CA PHE A 199 4.57 -1.29 16.12
C PHE A 199 3.99 0.10 15.87
N LEU A 200 4.81 1.16 15.86
CA LEU A 200 4.35 2.55 15.73
C LEU A 200 4.78 3.22 14.42
N ASP A 201 5.81 2.69 13.76
CA ASP A 201 6.37 3.29 12.54
C ASP A 201 5.37 3.29 11.39
N LYS A 202 4.50 2.27 11.30
CA LYS A 202 3.38 2.24 10.35
C LYS A 202 2.48 3.47 10.50
N ARG A 203 2.13 3.85 11.74
CA ARG A 203 1.28 5.03 12.00
C ARG A 203 2.00 6.35 11.71
N ARG A 204 3.31 6.43 11.98
CA ARG A 204 4.12 7.61 11.64
C ARG A 204 4.25 7.78 10.13
N GLN A 205 4.52 6.70 9.41
CA GLN A 205 4.59 6.69 7.97
C GLN A 205 3.23 7.07 7.36
N GLU A 206 2.12 6.54 7.89
CA GLU A 206 0.76 6.96 7.49
C GLU A 206 0.52 8.47 7.71
N ALA A 207 0.93 9.02 8.86
CA ALA A 207 0.81 10.45 9.14
C ALA A 207 1.66 11.32 8.19
N ILE A 208 2.90 10.90 7.92
CA ILE A 208 3.76 11.56 6.93
C ILE A 208 3.11 11.50 5.56
N ASP A 209 2.65 10.32 5.14
CA ASP A 209 2.00 10.11 3.87
C ASP A 209 0.72 10.94 3.74
N ILE A 210 -0.01 11.22 4.82
CA ILE A 210 -1.12 12.19 4.82
C ILE A 210 -0.60 13.60 4.53
N VAL A 211 0.40 14.07 5.30
CA VAL A 211 0.92 15.44 5.20
C VAL A 211 1.57 15.72 3.84
N VAL A 212 2.32 14.76 3.30
CA VAL A 212 2.99 14.91 1.99
C VAL A 212 2.08 14.53 0.83
N GLY A 213 0.80 14.23 1.10
CA GLY A 213 -0.15 13.81 0.08
C GLY A 213 0.33 12.57 -0.68
N LYS A 214 0.90 11.58 0.01
CA LYS A 214 1.31 10.26 -0.50
C LYS A 214 0.38 9.12 -0.07
N LEU A 215 -0.55 9.37 0.86
CA LEU A 215 -1.45 8.33 1.38
C LEU A 215 -2.34 7.78 0.27
N LYS A 216 -2.20 6.48 -0.02
CA LYS A 216 -3.07 5.78 -0.96
C LYS A 216 -4.35 5.30 -0.26
N PRO A 217 -5.52 5.39 -0.91
CA PRO A 217 -5.72 5.94 -2.25
C PRO A 217 -5.78 7.48 -2.23
N GLN A 218 -4.90 8.13 -3.00
CA GLN A 218 -5.05 9.55 -3.29
C GLN A 218 -6.21 9.69 -4.27
N ARG A 219 -7.29 10.32 -3.83
CA ARG A 219 -8.29 10.84 -4.74
C ARG A 219 -7.74 12.15 -5.29
N SER A 220 -7.40 12.18 -6.59
CA SER A 220 -7.07 13.44 -7.26
C SER A 220 -8.30 14.34 -7.18
N LEU A 221 -8.24 15.39 -6.36
CA LEU A 221 -9.21 16.47 -6.40
C LEU A 221 -8.86 17.32 -7.62
N LEU A 222 -9.39 16.92 -8.78
CA LEU A 222 -9.58 17.85 -9.88
C LEU A 222 -10.50 18.94 -9.32
N VAL A 223 -9.93 20.11 -9.01
CA VAL A 223 -10.74 21.32 -8.81
C VAL A 223 -11.53 21.48 -10.11
N PRO A 224 -12.86 21.28 -10.10
CA PRO A 224 -13.61 21.23 -11.33
C PRO A 224 -13.50 22.61 -11.98
N ASN A 225 -12.84 22.69 -13.12
CA ASN A 225 -13.06 23.82 -14.00
C ASN A 225 -14.53 23.71 -14.46
N LEU A 226 -15.39 24.59 -13.95
CA LEU A 226 -16.82 24.60 -14.26
C LEU A 226 -17.09 24.64 -15.77
N MET A 227 -16.19 25.26 -16.53
CA MET A 227 -16.26 25.29 -17.99
C MET A 227 -15.92 23.94 -18.61
N SER A 228 -14.86 23.28 -18.13
CA SER A 228 -14.52 21.93 -18.59
C SER A 228 -15.62 20.93 -18.25
N SER A 229 -16.27 21.04 -17.09
CA SER A 229 -17.36 20.14 -16.71
C SER A 229 -18.64 20.39 -17.53
N GLN A 230 -18.95 21.64 -17.89
CA GLN A 230 -20.04 21.97 -18.82
C GLN A 230 -19.76 21.44 -20.22
N VAL A 231 -18.54 21.66 -20.75
CA VAL A 231 -18.13 21.14 -22.07
C VAL A 231 -18.22 19.61 -22.09
N GLU A 232 -17.67 18.91 -21.10
CA GLU A 232 -17.76 17.45 -21.05
C GLU A 232 -19.20 16.96 -20.92
N LYS A 233 -20.05 17.65 -20.14
CA LYS A 233 -21.47 17.30 -20.03
C LYS A 233 -22.19 17.43 -21.38
N GLU A 234 -21.92 18.50 -22.12
CA GLU A 234 -22.52 18.73 -23.44
C GLU A 234 -21.98 17.74 -24.48
N VAL A 235 -20.67 17.46 -24.47
CA VAL A 235 -20.06 16.41 -25.32
C VAL A 235 -20.72 15.06 -25.04
N MET A 236 -20.89 14.70 -23.76
CA MET A 236 -21.56 13.45 -23.38
C MET A 236 -23.07 13.44 -23.73
N SER A 237 -23.74 14.58 -23.81
CA SER A 237 -25.13 14.64 -24.28
C SER A 237 -25.28 14.24 -25.75
N ARG A 238 -24.22 14.47 -26.55
CA ARG A 238 -24.11 14.13 -27.97
C ARG A 238 -23.40 12.79 -28.22
N HIS A 239 -23.32 11.94 -27.20
CA HIS A 239 -22.61 10.66 -27.26
C HIS A 239 -23.00 9.79 -28.46
N SER A 240 -24.28 9.76 -28.84
CA SER A 240 -24.77 8.98 -29.98
C SER A 240 -24.23 9.44 -31.34
N GLU A 241 -23.66 10.64 -31.45
CA GLU A 241 -23.08 11.15 -32.70
C GLU A 241 -21.66 10.65 -32.97
N PHE A 242 -20.95 10.18 -31.93
CA PHE A 242 -19.57 9.69 -32.03
C PHE A 242 -19.36 8.30 -31.42
N SER A 243 -20.43 7.60 -31.04
CA SER A 243 -20.36 6.25 -30.49
C SER A 243 -21.21 5.27 -31.29
N LYS A 244 -20.74 4.03 -31.36
CA LYS A 244 -21.51 2.86 -31.80
C LYS A 244 -21.53 1.84 -30.68
N LYS A 245 -22.60 1.04 -30.62
CA LYS A 245 -22.73 -0.05 -29.66
C LYS A 245 -22.52 -1.40 -30.33
N GLU A 246 -21.84 -2.29 -29.62
CA GLU A 246 -21.67 -3.70 -29.96
C GLU A 246 -22.13 -4.57 -28.79
N ASP A 247 -22.89 -5.63 -29.07
CA ASP A 247 -23.31 -6.60 -28.06
C ASP A 247 -22.24 -7.71 -27.93
N ILE A 248 -21.72 -7.92 -26.72
CA ILE A 248 -20.84 -9.06 -26.40
C ILE A 248 -21.48 -9.98 -25.36
N SER A 249 -21.13 -11.27 -25.41
CA SER A 249 -21.52 -12.27 -24.42
C SER A 249 -20.43 -12.45 -23.38
N VAL A 250 -20.78 -12.37 -22.09
CA VAL A 250 -19.86 -12.53 -20.96
C VAL A 250 -20.39 -13.64 -20.05
N PHE A 251 -19.60 -14.69 -19.85
CA PHE A 251 -19.86 -15.74 -18.87
C PHE A 251 -19.12 -15.41 -17.57
N VAL A 252 -19.82 -15.44 -16.45
CA VAL A 252 -19.25 -15.26 -15.12
C VAL A 252 -19.63 -16.45 -14.25
N GLY A 253 -18.65 -17.15 -13.69
CA GLY A 253 -18.86 -18.29 -12.80
C GLY A 253 -18.13 -18.11 -11.47
N THR A 254 -18.71 -18.63 -10.38
CA THR A 254 -18.00 -18.76 -9.11
C THR A 254 -18.17 -20.15 -8.51
N TRP A 255 -17.12 -20.68 -7.86
CA TRP A 255 -17.17 -21.95 -7.14
C TRP A 255 -16.19 -22.02 -5.99
N ASN A 256 -16.69 -22.21 -4.77
CA ASN A 256 -15.86 -22.68 -3.66
C ASN A 256 -15.61 -24.18 -3.81
N VAL A 257 -14.35 -24.58 -4.04
CA VAL A 257 -14.00 -25.97 -4.36
C VAL A 257 -13.56 -26.78 -3.15
N ASN A 258 -13.50 -26.19 -1.95
CA ASN A 258 -13.16 -26.89 -0.71
C ASN A 258 -11.90 -27.79 -0.82
N GLY A 259 -10.85 -27.29 -1.48
CA GLY A 259 -9.59 -28.01 -1.71
C GLY A 259 -9.62 -29.09 -2.80
N CYS A 260 -10.76 -29.30 -3.47
CA CYS A 260 -10.88 -30.27 -4.57
C CYS A 260 -10.06 -29.86 -5.80
N LEU A 261 -9.64 -30.87 -6.55
CA LEU A 261 -8.83 -30.71 -7.77
C LEU A 261 -9.70 -30.79 -9.03
N PRO A 262 -9.35 -30.07 -10.11
CA PRO A 262 -10.20 -29.92 -11.30
C PRO A 262 -10.36 -31.19 -12.16
N GLY A 263 -9.72 -32.29 -11.77
CA GLY A 263 -9.83 -33.60 -12.45
C GLY A 263 -10.69 -34.62 -11.70
N GLN A 264 -11.27 -34.26 -10.55
CA GLN A 264 -12.11 -35.18 -9.76
C GLN A 264 -13.51 -35.36 -10.36
N GLU A 265 -14.03 -34.33 -11.04
CA GLU A 265 -15.31 -34.35 -11.75
C GLU A 265 -15.18 -33.69 -13.11
N SER A 266 -16.15 -33.95 -13.98
CA SER A 266 -16.27 -33.32 -15.29
C SER A 266 -16.73 -31.87 -15.18
N ILE A 267 -15.79 -30.95 -14.92
CA ILE A 267 -16.08 -29.51 -14.79
C ILE A 267 -16.62 -28.88 -16.08
N GLU A 268 -16.64 -29.62 -17.19
CA GLU A 268 -17.30 -29.25 -18.45
C GLU A 268 -18.77 -28.84 -18.20
N PHE A 269 -19.49 -29.56 -17.32
CA PHE A 269 -20.88 -29.27 -16.98
C PHE A 269 -21.10 -27.89 -16.33
N TRP A 270 -20.05 -27.29 -15.77
CA TRP A 270 -20.12 -25.94 -15.23
C TRP A 270 -20.24 -24.89 -16.36
N ILE A 271 -19.43 -25.07 -17.40
CA ILE A 271 -19.20 -24.08 -18.45
C ILE A 271 -20.12 -24.33 -19.66
N GLU A 272 -20.40 -25.59 -19.98
CA GLU A 272 -21.25 -25.98 -21.11
C GLU A 272 -22.66 -25.43 -20.97
N ASN A 273 -23.12 -24.78 -22.02
CA ASN A 273 -24.48 -24.31 -22.14
C ASN A 273 -24.96 -24.46 -23.58
N ASP A 274 -25.78 -25.47 -23.82
CA ASP A 274 -26.33 -25.80 -25.14
C ASP A 274 -27.24 -24.70 -25.72
N ALA A 275 -27.72 -23.77 -24.88
CA ALA A 275 -28.71 -22.77 -25.27
C ALA A 275 -28.12 -21.40 -25.66
N ALA A 276 -26.81 -21.17 -25.53
CA ALA A 276 -26.19 -19.86 -25.71
C ALA A 276 -25.04 -19.86 -26.73
N PRO A 277 -24.83 -18.76 -27.48
CA PRO A 277 -23.62 -18.60 -28.27
C PRO A 277 -22.39 -18.58 -27.36
N LEU A 278 -21.26 -19.09 -27.87
CA LEU A 278 -19.99 -19.12 -27.14
C LEU A 278 -19.59 -17.71 -26.65
N PRO A 279 -19.31 -17.53 -25.35
CA PRO A 279 -19.00 -16.22 -24.78
C PRO A 279 -17.79 -15.55 -25.42
N ASN A 280 -17.82 -14.23 -25.58
CA ASN A 280 -16.62 -13.47 -25.95
C ASN A 280 -15.60 -13.48 -24.79
N LEU A 281 -16.10 -13.39 -23.56
CA LEU A 281 -15.32 -13.37 -22.32
C LEU A 281 -15.85 -14.44 -21.35
N VAL A 282 -14.94 -15.13 -20.68
CA VAL A 282 -15.25 -16.09 -19.61
C VAL A 282 -14.46 -15.71 -18.36
N VAL A 283 -15.16 -15.48 -17.25
CA VAL A 283 -14.59 -15.03 -15.98
C VAL A 283 -14.99 -16.00 -14.88
N LEU A 284 -14.01 -16.64 -14.24
CA LEU A 284 -14.24 -17.68 -13.25
C LEU A 284 -13.51 -17.32 -11.95
N GLY A 285 -14.27 -17.22 -10.86
CA GLY A 285 -13.74 -17.06 -9.51
C GLY A 285 -13.78 -18.39 -8.77
N ILE A 286 -12.64 -18.83 -8.24
CA ILE A 286 -12.57 -20.08 -7.47
C ILE A 286 -12.09 -19.77 -6.07
N GLN A 287 -12.84 -20.22 -5.06
CA GLN A 287 -12.49 -20.07 -3.64
C GLN A 287 -12.03 -21.42 -3.07
N GLU A 288 -11.19 -21.37 -2.03
CA GLU A 288 -10.66 -22.57 -1.37
C GLU A 288 -9.96 -23.53 -2.35
N LEU A 289 -9.06 -23.02 -3.20
CA LEU A 289 -8.18 -23.86 -4.03
C LEU A 289 -7.37 -24.88 -3.19
N ILE A 290 -7.27 -24.64 -1.88
CA ILE A 290 -6.73 -25.53 -0.87
C ILE A 290 -7.74 -25.63 0.26
N GLU A 291 -7.75 -26.78 0.94
CA GLU A 291 -8.51 -26.93 2.17
C GLU A 291 -8.00 -25.92 3.21
N LEU A 292 -8.90 -25.18 3.86
CA LEU A 292 -8.55 -24.13 4.81
C LEU A 292 -8.12 -24.67 6.19
N ASN A 293 -7.19 -25.64 6.22
CA ASN A 293 -6.51 -26.06 7.44
C ASN A 293 -5.11 -25.42 7.53
N ALA A 294 -4.62 -25.22 8.76
CA ALA A 294 -3.39 -24.44 8.99
C ALA A 294 -2.13 -25.08 8.37
N GLN A 295 -2.11 -26.41 8.23
CA GLN A 295 -1.01 -27.13 7.63
C GLN A 295 -0.95 -26.89 6.11
N GLU A 296 -2.08 -27.08 5.42
CA GLU A 296 -2.19 -26.88 3.97
C GLU A 296 -1.92 -25.43 3.57
N ILE A 297 -2.39 -24.44 4.34
CA ILE A 297 -2.12 -23.02 4.05
C ILE A 297 -0.61 -22.70 4.03
N VAL A 298 0.19 -23.38 4.85
CA VAL A 298 1.64 -23.15 4.96
C VAL A 298 2.42 -23.98 3.94
N SER A 299 1.98 -25.20 3.63
CA SER A 299 2.70 -26.11 2.73
C SER A 299 2.26 -26.05 1.27
N ALA A 300 1.08 -25.51 0.97
CA ALA A 300 0.52 -25.63 -0.37
C ALA A 300 1.21 -24.72 -1.40
N ASN A 301 1.53 -25.32 -2.54
CA ASN A 301 1.97 -24.60 -3.72
C ASN A 301 0.76 -24.04 -4.50
N THR A 302 0.19 -22.95 -3.98
CA THR A 302 -1.00 -22.30 -4.59
C THR A 302 -0.78 -21.82 -6.02
N GLU A 303 0.47 -21.50 -6.39
CA GLU A 303 0.87 -21.20 -7.78
C GLU A 303 0.67 -22.41 -8.69
N GLN A 304 1.10 -23.60 -8.26
CA GLN A 304 0.92 -24.83 -9.03
C GLN A 304 -0.56 -25.23 -9.15
N LEU A 305 -1.35 -25.02 -8.09
CA LEU A 305 -2.79 -25.25 -8.14
C LEU A 305 -3.49 -24.30 -9.12
N ARG A 306 -3.10 -23.02 -9.14
CA ARG A 306 -3.58 -22.07 -10.14
C ARG A 306 -3.28 -22.56 -11.54
N VAL A 307 -2.05 -22.99 -11.83
CA VAL A 307 -1.68 -23.51 -13.16
C VAL A 307 -2.54 -24.71 -13.55
N LYS A 308 -2.71 -25.69 -12.66
CA LYS A 308 -3.55 -26.88 -12.93
C LYS A 308 -5.01 -26.52 -13.25
N TRP A 309 -5.59 -25.59 -12.48
CA TRP A 309 -6.93 -25.09 -12.74
C TRP A 309 -7.00 -24.32 -14.06
N GLY A 310 -6.03 -23.44 -14.34
CA GLY A 310 -5.94 -22.68 -15.59
C GLY A 310 -5.89 -23.58 -16.82
N GLU A 311 -5.01 -24.58 -16.82
CA GLU A 311 -4.86 -25.57 -17.90
C GLU A 311 -6.16 -26.34 -18.13
N LYS A 312 -6.75 -26.92 -17.06
CA LYS A 312 -7.97 -27.71 -17.20
C LYS A 312 -9.16 -26.87 -17.66
N LEU A 313 -9.31 -25.63 -17.17
CA LEU A 313 -10.36 -24.71 -17.61
C LEU A 313 -10.18 -24.31 -19.08
N LEU A 314 -8.95 -24.03 -19.50
CA LEU A 314 -8.64 -23.69 -20.88
C LEU A 314 -8.89 -24.87 -21.82
N ASP A 315 -8.56 -26.09 -21.39
CA ASP A 315 -8.84 -27.32 -22.14
C ASP A 315 -10.34 -27.51 -22.34
N VAL A 316 -11.14 -27.36 -21.27
CA VAL A 316 -12.61 -27.40 -21.36
C VAL A 316 -13.12 -26.38 -22.37
N LEU A 317 -12.70 -25.13 -22.25
CA LEU A 317 -13.15 -24.05 -23.14
C LEU A 317 -12.80 -24.30 -24.61
N ASN A 318 -11.61 -24.84 -24.89
CA ASN A 318 -11.18 -25.15 -26.25
C ASN A 318 -11.79 -26.43 -26.81
N ASN A 319 -12.38 -27.29 -25.97
CA ASN A 319 -13.12 -28.47 -26.39
C ASN A 319 -14.60 -28.17 -26.72
N LEU A 320 -15.14 -27.02 -26.30
CA LEU A 320 -16.52 -26.61 -26.59
C LEU A 320 -16.81 -26.48 -28.08
N SER A 321 -15.82 -26.07 -28.89
CA SER A 321 -15.97 -25.93 -30.33
C SER A 321 -14.65 -26.02 -31.08
N PRO A 322 -14.57 -26.80 -32.16
CA PRO A 322 -13.36 -26.91 -32.97
C PRO A 322 -13.05 -25.62 -33.78
N LYS A 323 -14.03 -24.72 -33.92
CA LYS A 323 -13.90 -23.48 -34.73
C LYS A 323 -13.47 -22.27 -33.92
N THR A 324 -13.61 -22.35 -32.60
CA THR A 324 -13.48 -21.21 -31.71
C THR A 324 -12.50 -21.57 -30.61
N ARG A 325 -11.43 -20.78 -30.47
CA ARG A 325 -10.45 -20.98 -29.41
C ARG A 325 -10.49 -19.85 -28.40
N TYR A 326 -10.16 -20.19 -27.16
CA TYR A 326 -9.95 -19.28 -26.05
C TYR A 326 -8.46 -19.18 -25.70
N ILE A 327 -8.08 -18.04 -25.15
CA ILE A 327 -6.76 -17.79 -24.56
C ILE A 327 -6.93 -17.19 -23.16
N PRO A 328 -6.00 -17.43 -22.23
CA PRO A 328 -6.01 -16.76 -20.94
C PRO A 328 -5.65 -15.27 -21.12
N LEU A 329 -6.54 -14.38 -20.68
CA LEU A 329 -6.23 -12.96 -20.48
C LEU A 329 -5.49 -12.75 -19.15
N ARG A 330 -5.94 -13.45 -18.10
CA ARG A 330 -5.35 -13.36 -16.78
C ARG A 330 -5.68 -14.58 -15.94
N GLU A 331 -4.67 -15.11 -15.28
CA GLU A 331 -4.80 -16.08 -14.20
C GLU A 331 -4.04 -15.52 -13.01
N VAL A 332 -4.71 -15.38 -11.87
CA VAL A 332 -4.10 -14.84 -10.66
C VAL A 332 -4.74 -15.46 -9.43
N ASN A 333 -3.97 -15.65 -8.38
CA ASN A 333 -4.50 -16.09 -7.09
C ASN A 333 -3.94 -15.25 -5.95
N LEU A 334 -4.76 -15.13 -4.90
CA LEU A 334 -4.43 -14.58 -3.60
C LEU A 334 -4.62 -15.73 -2.60
N LEU A 335 -3.53 -16.45 -2.33
CA LEU A 335 -3.57 -17.71 -1.58
C LEU A 335 -4.57 -18.69 -2.20
N ALA A 336 -5.65 -19.00 -1.51
CA ALA A 336 -6.67 -19.97 -1.92
C ALA A 336 -7.79 -19.37 -2.79
N LEU A 337 -7.77 -18.07 -3.06
CA LEU A 337 -8.71 -17.37 -3.94
C LEU A 337 -8.09 -17.23 -5.33
N GLY A 338 -8.73 -17.75 -6.38
CA GLY A 338 -8.29 -17.64 -7.77
C GLY A 338 -9.27 -16.86 -8.64
N LEU A 339 -8.72 -16.08 -9.59
CA LEU A 339 -9.46 -15.44 -10.68
C LEU A 339 -8.86 -15.88 -12.02
N PHE A 340 -9.70 -16.45 -12.87
CA PHE A 340 -9.33 -16.95 -14.19
C PHE A 340 -10.19 -16.25 -15.24
N VAL A 341 -9.54 -15.56 -16.17
CA VAL A 341 -10.20 -14.76 -17.20
C VAL A 341 -9.69 -15.20 -18.55
N PHE A 342 -10.60 -15.66 -19.40
CA PHE A 342 -10.33 -16.12 -20.75
C PHE A 342 -11.08 -15.26 -21.77
N CYS A 343 -10.50 -15.13 -22.95
CA CYS A 343 -11.07 -14.40 -24.07
C CYS A 343 -11.01 -15.24 -25.33
N ARG A 344 -12.05 -15.14 -26.14
CA ARG A 344 -12.07 -15.73 -27.48
C ARG A 344 -10.98 -15.09 -28.34
N VAL A 345 -10.26 -15.89 -29.12
CA VAL A 345 -9.06 -15.42 -29.87
C VAL A 345 -9.38 -14.25 -30.81
N ASP A 346 -10.54 -14.25 -31.45
CA ASP A 346 -11.00 -13.19 -32.35
C ASP A 346 -11.41 -11.89 -31.64
N CYS A 347 -11.47 -11.89 -30.30
CA CYS A 347 -11.86 -10.75 -29.48
C CYS A 347 -10.67 -10.08 -28.77
N ILE A 348 -9.46 -10.66 -28.86
CA ILE A 348 -8.27 -10.18 -28.15
C ILE A 348 -7.87 -8.76 -28.57
N GLU A 349 -8.11 -8.42 -29.84
CA GLU A 349 -7.76 -7.11 -30.37
C GLU A 349 -8.66 -5.99 -29.81
N HIS A 350 -9.77 -6.32 -29.16
CA HIS A 350 -10.64 -5.35 -28.48
C HIS A 350 -10.24 -5.11 -27.02
N VAL A 351 -9.37 -5.95 -26.44
CA VAL A 351 -8.97 -5.85 -25.02
C VAL A 351 -7.74 -4.96 -24.86
N ARG A 352 -7.81 -3.94 -24.00
CA ARG A 352 -6.72 -2.99 -23.74
C ARG A 352 -6.65 -2.60 -22.26
N GLY A 353 -5.49 -2.09 -21.83
CA GLY A 353 -5.34 -1.49 -20.50
C GLY A 353 -5.56 -2.45 -19.33
N ALA A 354 -5.20 -3.73 -19.50
CA ALA A 354 -5.42 -4.75 -18.48
C ALA A 354 -4.58 -4.55 -17.21
N GLU A 355 -5.21 -4.59 -16.05
CA GLU A 355 -4.64 -4.31 -14.74
C GLU A 355 -5.21 -5.24 -13.66
N VAL A 356 -4.40 -5.58 -12.67
CA VAL A 356 -4.80 -6.42 -11.53
C VAL A 356 -4.58 -5.64 -10.23
N SER A 357 -5.54 -5.74 -9.32
CA SER A 357 -5.44 -5.24 -7.95
C SER A 357 -5.92 -6.30 -6.96
N MET A 358 -5.35 -6.35 -5.77
CA MET A 358 -5.64 -7.39 -4.77
C MET A 358 -5.70 -6.78 -3.37
N CYS A 359 -6.63 -7.24 -2.55
CA CYS A 359 -6.86 -6.80 -1.17
C CYS A 359 -7.00 -8.01 -0.25
N LYS A 360 -6.40 -7.96 0.95
CA LYS A 360 -6.50 -9.00 2.00
C LYS A 360 -7.33 -8.46 3.16
N THR A 361 -8.33 -9.20 3.64
CA THR A 361 -9.27 -8.70 4.66
C THR A 361 -9.28 -9.46 5.99
N GLY A 362 -8.54 -10.56 6.15
CA GLY A 362 -8.55 -11.36 7.39
C GLY A 362 -7.93 -10.65 8.61
N PHE A 363 -8.00 -11.29 9.80
CA PHE A 363 -7.76 -10.67 11.12
C PHE A 363 -6.55 -9.70 11.14
N ALA A 364 -6.82 -8.41 11.41
CA ALA A 364 -5.86 -7.30 11.46
C ALA A 364 -5.00 -7.09 10.17
N GLY A 365 -5.43 -7.60 9.03
CA GLY A 365 -4.67 -7.60 7.78
C GLY A 365 -3.51 -8.62 7.74
N ILE A 366 -3.40 -9.49 8.74
CA ILE A 366 -2.25 -10.40 8.95
C ILE A 366 -2.64 -11.86 8.69
N ALA A 367 -3.88 -12.30 8.98
CA ALA A 367 -4.34 -13.65 8.65
C ALA A 367 -4.92 -13.69 7.22
N ALA A 368 -4.30 -14.44 6.32
CA ALA A 368 -4.34 -14.16 4.88
C ALA A 368 -5.37 -14.97 4.04
N ASN A 369 -6.35 -15.68 4.62
CA ASN A 369 -7.22 -16.59 3.87
C ASN A 369 -8.49 -15.96 3.25
N LYS A 370 -8.69 -14.65 3.40
CA LYS A 370 -9.87 -13.89 2.92
C LYS A 370 -9.43 -12.60 2.23
N GLY A 371 -10.21 -12.15 1.26
CA GLY A 371 -9.86 -10.98 0.46
C GLY A 371 -10.57 -10.93 -0.87
N GLY A 372 -10.05 -10.08 -1.76
CA GLY A 372 -10.59 -9.87 -3.10
C GLY A 372 -9.49 -9.67 -4.14
N ILE A 373 -9.75 -10.12 -5.36
CA ILE A 373 -8.91 -9.91 -6.54
C ILE A 373 -9.77 -9.22 -7.60
N GLY A 374 -9.33 -8.05 -8.07
CA GLY A 374 -9.93 -7.32 -9.17
C GLY A 374 -9.08 -7.39 -10.44
N PHE A 375 -9.71 -7.67 -11.58
CA PHE A 375 -9.11 -7.56 -12.91
C PHE A 375 -9.87 -6.52 -13.73
N SER A 376 -9.19 -5.42 -14.05
CA SER A 376 -9.70 -4.28 -14.81
C SER A 376 -9.14 -4.30 -16.23
N PHE A 377 -9.95 -3.99 -17.23
CA PHE A 377 -9.53 -3.76 -18.61
C PHE A 377 -10.59 -2.97 -19.37
N ASN A 378 -10.22 -2.46 -20.54
CA ASN A 378 -11.19 -1.95 -21.51
C ASN A 378 -11.47 -3.03 -22.56
N TYR A 379 -12.75 -3.22 -22.87
CA TYR A 379 -13.18 -3.93 -24.09
C TYR A 379 -13.77 -2.89 -25.03
N GLN A 380 -13.19 -2.74 -26.22
CA GLN A 380 -13.37 -1.54 -27.05
C GLN A 380 -13.10 -0.29 -26.18
N ASP A 381 -14.02 0.68 -26.15
CA ASP A 381 -13.91 1.90 -25.35
C ASP A 381 -14.69 1.82 -24.03
N THR A 382 -15.15 0.62 -23.64
CA THR A 382 -15.88 0.40 -22.38
C THR A 382 -14.98 -0.20 -21.32
N SER A 383 -14.84 0.49 -20.18
CA SER A 383 -14.05 -0.02 -19.04
C SER A 383 -14.86 -0.98 -18.17
N MET A 384 -14.30 -2.16 -17.93
CA MET A 384 -14.89 -3.23 -17.13
C MET A 384 -13.94 -3.65 -16.03
N VAL A 385 -14.50 -4.10 -14.90
CA VAL A 385 -13.72 -4.74 -13.83
C VAL A 385 -14.50 -5.91 -13.24
N PHE A 386 -13.79 -7.03 -13.07
CA PHE A 386 -14.31 -8.25 -12.47
C PHE A 386 -13.61 -8.52 -11.15
N ILE A 387 -14.37 -8.69 -10.08
CA ILE A 387 -13.87 -8.90 -8.72
C ILE A 387 -14.35 -10.25 -8.21
N THR A 388 -13.41 -11.15 -7.94
CA THR A 388 -13.69 -12.35 -7.14
C THR A 388 -13.35 -12.08 -5.68
N ALA A 389 -14.16 -12.53 -4.74
CA ALA A 389 -13.88 -12.40 -3.31
C ALA A 389 -14.27 -13.64 -2.51
N HIS A 390 -13.67 -13.75 -1.33
CA HIS A 390 -14.05 -14.70 -0.30
C HIS A 390 -14.16 -13.94 1.02
N PHE A 391 -15.38 -13.71 1.50
CA PHE A 391 -15.66 -12.94 2.71
C PHE A 391 -15.67 -13.79 3.99
N ALA A 392 -15.70 -13.13 5.14
CA ALA A 392 -15.75 -13.72 6.46
C ALA A 392 -16.88 -14.76 6.61
N ALA A 393 -16.48 -15.97 7.02
CA ALA A 393 -17.40 -17.06 7.31
C ALA A 393 -18.08 -16.89 8.68
N GLY A 394 -19.16 -17.63 8.88
CA GLY A 394 -19.89 -17.68 10.17
C GLY A 394 -21.23 -16.97 10.10
N GLU A 395 -22.27 -17.64 10.60
CA GLU A 395 -23.66 -17.19 10.46
C GLU A 395 -23.94 -15.83 11.08
N LYS A 396 -23.32 -15.54 12.23
CA LYS A 396 -23.50 -14.28 12.97
C LYS A 396 -22.58 -13.15 12.51
N ASN A 397 -21.66 -13.41 11.58
CA ASN A 397 -20.59 -12.48 11.22
C ASN A 397 -20.97 -11.57 10.04
N THR A 398 -22.22 -11.09 10.00
CA THR A 398 -22.71 -10.23 8.91
C THR A 398 -21.94 -8.91 8.84
N ASP A 399 -21.64 -8.30 9.99
CA ASP A 399 -20.86 -7.05 10.06
C ASP A 399 -19.42 -7.24 9.58
N ASP A 400 -18.83 -8.43 9.81
CA ASP A 400 -17.49 -8.75 9.27
C ASP A 400 -17.53 -8.82 7.74
N ARG A 401 -18.56 -9.41 7.14
CA ARG A 401 -18.74 -9.45 5.69
C ARG A 401 -18.97 -8.07 5.09
N ASN A 402 -19.78 -7.24 5.75
CA ASN A 402 -19.99 -5.86 5.34
C ASN A 402 -18.67 -5.08 5.37
N ARG A 403 -17.86 -5.26 6.43
CA ARG A 403 -16.52 -4.69 6.54
C ARG A 403 -15.57 -5.22 5.44
N ASP A 404 -15.61 -6.51 5.12
CA ASP A 404 -14.81 -7.09 4.03
C ASP A 404 -15.17 -6.44 2.69
N PHE A 405 -16.46 -6.29 2.39
CA PHE A 405 -16.94 -5.60 1.19
C PHE A 405 -16.39 -4.17 1.11
N HIS A 406 -16.50 -3.38 2.18
CA HIS A 406 -15.99 -2.01 2.19
C HIS A 406 -14.47 -1.95 2.08
N THR A 407 -13.76 -2.84 2.77
CA THR A 407 -12.29 -2.92 2.72
C THR A 407 -11.83 -3.20 1.28
N ILE A 408 -12.39 -4.22 0.64
CA ILE A 408 -12.04 -4.56 -0.75
C ILE A 408 -12.44 -3.43 -1.69
N SER A 409 -13.62 -2.83 -1.53
CA SER A 409 -14.09 -1.75 -2.38
C SER A 409 -13.21 -0.48 -2.29
N ASN A 410 -12.62 -0.23 -1.12
CA ASN A 410 -11.76 0.93 -0.88
C ASN A 410 -10.28 0.67 -1.23
N GLU A 411 -9.79 -0.56 -1.05
CA GLU A 411 -8.39 -0.91 -1.26
C GLU A 411 -8.08 -1.34 -2.71
N LEU A 412 -9.06 -1.91 -3.43
CA LEU A 412 -8.87 -2.23 -4.85
C LEU A 412 -8.73 -0.95 -5.67
N ASN A 413 -7.49 -0.63 -6.00
CA ASN A 413 -7.14 0.53 -6.81
C ASN A 413 -6.35 0.09 -8.05
N PHE A 414 -6.68 0.69 -9.20
CA PHE A 414 -6.02 0.46 -10.48
C PHE A 414 -5.28 1.75 -10.88
N LYS A 415 -4.21 1.64 -11.66
CA LYS A 415 -3.35 2.77 -12.06
C LYS A 415 -4.14 3.84 -12.80
N ARG A 416 -5.13 3.45 -13.61
CA ARG A 416 -5.90 4.36 -14.47
C ARG A 416 -7.23 4.82 -13.89
N LYS A 417 -7.86 4.01 -13.03
CA LYS A 417 -9.22 4.23 -12.52
C LYS A 417 -9.37 3.62 -11.13
N SER A 418 -10.05 4.32 -10.24
CA SER A 418 -10.61 3.69 -9.03
C SER A 418 -11.69 2.68 -9.40
N LEU A 419 -12.02 1.77 -8.49
CA LEU A 419 -13.08 0.78 -8.69
C LEU A 419 -14.38 1.42 -9.18
N ASN A 420 -14.81 2.52 -8.55
CA ASN A 420 -16.09 3.15 -8.84
C ASN A 420 -16.17 3.91 -10.17
N GLU A 421 -15.03 4.19 -10.83
CA GLU A 421 -14.95 4.92 -12.12
C GLU A 421 -15.07 4.02 -13.35
N HIS A 422 -15.19 2.69 -13.17
CA HIS A 422 -15.43 1.76 -14.27
C HIS A 422 -16.86 1.88 -14.79
N ASN A 423 -17.05 1.73 -16.10
CA ASN A 423 -18.39 1.75 -16.71
C ASN A 423 -19.21 0.55 -16.24
N MET A 424 -18.55 -0.60 -16.06
CA MET A 424 -19.17 -1.85 -15.64
C MET A 424 -18.32 -2.55 -14.58
N ILE A 425 -18.99 -3.00 -13.52
CA ILE A 425 -18.37 -3.68 -12.39
C ILE A 425 -19.12 -4.97 -12.15
N PHE A 426 -18.41 -6.08 -12.07
CA PHE A 426 -18.95 -7.40 -11.75
C PHE A 426 -18.27 -7.92 -10.49
N TRP A 427 -19.06 -8.33 -9.51
CA TRP A 427 -18.60 -9.04 -8.33
C TRP A 427 -19.08 -10.48 -8.40
N LEU A 428 -18.20 -11.41 -8.10
CA LEU A 428 -18.49 -12.83 -8.01
C LEU A 428 -17.76 -13.42 -6.80
N GLY A 429 -18.25 -14.51 -6.23
CA GLY A 429 -17.50 -15.16 -5.16
C GLY A 429 -18.35 -15.85 -4.11
N ASP A 430 -17.66 -16.42 -3.13
CA ASP A 430 -18.23 -16.84 -1.86
C ASP A 430 -18.27 -15.63 -0.91
N PHE A 431 -19.39 -14.90 -0.94
CA PHE A 431 -19.63 -13.77 -0.06
C PHE A 431 -20.10 -14.21 1.33
N ASN A 432 -20.32 -15.51 1.54
CA ASN A 432 -20.59 -16.11 2.85
C ASN A 432 -21.81 -15.58 3.62
N TYR A 433 -22.66 -14.75 3.01
CA TYR A 433 -23.93 -14.33 3.60
C TYR A 433 -24.86 -15.54 3.76
N ARG A 434 -25.61 -15.56 4.87
CA ARG A 434 -26.43 -16.71 5.26
C ARG A 434 -27.92 -16.40 5.21
N VAL A 435 -28.72 -17.45 5.19
CA VAL A 435 -30.16 -17.37 5.47
C VAL A 435 -30.36 -17.19 6.97
N ASN A 436 -31.06 -16.13 7.36
CA ASN A 436 -31.38 -15.79 8.74
C ASN A 436 -32.68 -16.45 9.20
N LEU A 437 -32.71 -17.79 9.17
CA LEU A 437 -33.80 -18.64 9.67
C LEU A 437 -33.23 -19.84 10.43
N HIS A 438 -34.08 -20.47 11.24
CA HIS A 438 -33.72 -21.74 11.84
C HIS A 438 -33.57 -22.83 10.78
N ASN A 439 -32.61 -23.75 10.96
CA ASN A 439 -32.26 -24.73 9.92
C ASN A 439 -33.45 -25.61 9.50
N SER A 440 -34.26 -26.08 10.45
CA SER A 440 -35.44 -26.91 10.14
C SER A 440 -36.49 -26.15 9.33
N GLU A 441 -36.69 -24.85 9.58
CA GLU A 441 -37.60 -24.00 8.83
C GLU A 441 -37.07 -23.77 7.40
N ALA A 442 -35.79 -23.43 7.28
CA ALA A 442 -35.15 -23.26 5.98
C ALA A 442 -35.27 -24.53 5.12
N ARG A 443 -34.96 -25.70 5.68
CA ARG A 443 -35.10 -26.99 4.98
C ARG A 443 -36.55 -27.28 4.57
N SER A 444 -37.53 -27.02 5.43
CA SER A 444 -38.95 -27.18 5.10
C SER A 444 -39.40 -26.28 3.94
N ILE A 445 -38.86 -25.06 3.83
CA ILE A 445 -39.13 -24.17 2.67
C ILE A 445 -38.47 -24.71 1.40
N ILE A 446 -37.23 -25.21 1.51
CA ILE A 446 -36.46 -25.79 0.40
C ILE A 446 -37.15 -27.05 -0.15
N ASP A 447 -37.61 -27.94 0.73
CA ASP A 447 -38.30 -29.19 0.36
C ASP A 447 -39.61 -28.92 -0.41
N ARG A 448 -40.24 -27.77 -0.16
CA ARG A 448 -41.42 -27.30 -0.91
C ARG A 448 -41.07 -26.62 -2.24
N GLY A 449 -39.79 -26.37 -2.52
CA GLY A 449 -39.33 -25.64 -3.70
C GLY A 449 -39.62 -24.14 -3.65
N HIS A 450 -39.91 -23.59 -2.47
CA HIS A 450 -40.36 -22.20 -2.30
C HIS A 450 -39.18 -21.23 -2.09
N PHE A 451 -38.21 -21.20 -3.02
CA PHE A 451 -36.98 -20.43 -2.84
C PHE A 451 -37.20 -18.93 -2.66
N LEU A 452 -38.21 -18.35 -3.34
CA LEU A 452 -38.55 -16.92 -3.18
C LEU A 452 -38.99 -16.57 -1.76
N GLU A 453 -39.67 -17.48 -1.05
CA GLU A 453 -40.04 -17.34 0.37
C GLU A 453 -38.78 -17.34 1.24
N LEU A 454 -37.76 -18.12 0.90
CA LEU A 454 -36.52 -18.22 1.65
C LEU A 454 -35.57 -17.03 1.42
N VAL A 455 -35.52 -16.48 0.19
CA VAL A 455 -34.64 -15.36 -0.20
C VAL A 455 -34.93 -14.09 0.62
N ILE A 456 -36.16 -13.88 1.12
CA ILE A 456 -36.46 -12.70 1.96
C ILE A 456 -35.67 -12.70 3.28
N HIS A 457 -35.15 -13.86 3.69
CA HIS A 457 -34.33 -14.04 4.89
C HIS A 457 -32.83 -14.05 4.58
N ASP A 458 -32.42 -13.83 3.32
CA ASP A 458 -31.02 -13.76 2.92
C ASP A 458 -30.34 -12.49 3.47
N GLN A 459 -29.24 -12.67 4.21
CA GLN A 459 -28.53 -11.54 4.82
C GLN A 459 -27.98 -10.56 3.78
N LEU A 460 -27.48 -11.03 2.62
CA LEU A 460 -26.98 -10.13 1.58
C LEU A 460 -28.12 -9.26 1.04
N ARG A 461 -29.28 -9.86 0.76
CA ARG A 461 -30.47 -9.12 0.34
C ARG A 461 -30.86 -8.06 1.35
N ILE A 462 -30.93 -8.41 2.63
CA ILE A 462 -31.30 -7.49 3.71
C ILE A 462 -30.30 -6.33 3.81
N CYS A 463 -29.00 -6.60 3.82
CA CYS A 463 -27.97 -5.55 3.91
C CYS A 463 -27.96 -4.65 2.67
N LYS A 464 -28.20 -5.20 1.47
CA LYS A 464 -28.38 -4.42 0.23
C LYS A 464 -29.60 -3.51 0.28
N ASP A 465 -30.76 -4.04 0.69
CA ASP A 465 -32.01 -3.28 0.77
C ASP A 465 -31.92 -2.15 1.82
N ARG A 466 -31.04 -2.28 2.81
CA ARG A 466 -30.70 -1.24 3.79
C ARG A 466 -29.63 -0.24 3.31
N GLY A 467 -29.03 -0.46 2.14
CA GLY A 467 -27.94 0.37 1.63
C GLY A 467 -26.61 0.21 2.38
N GLU A 468 -26.43 -0.87 3.14
CA GLU A 468 -25.19 -1.11 3.90
C GLU A 468 -24.05 -1.60 2.99
N VAL A 469 -24.36 -2.39 1.97
CA VAL A 469 -23.37 -2.99 1.06
C VAL A 469 -23.88 -3.01 -0.36
N PHE A 470 -22.96 -3.10 -1.33
CA PHE A 470 -23.28 -3.24 -2.75
C PHE A 470 -24.30 -2.21 -3.27
N ASP A 471 -24.14 -0.95 -2.85
CA ASP A 471 -25.04 0.12 -3.28
C ASP A 471 -25.03 0.28 -4.81
N HIS A 472 -26.23 0.41 -5.38
CA HIS A 472 -26.52 0.42 -6.82
C HIS A 472 -26.12 -0.84 -7.59
N PHE A 473 -25.71 -1.94 -6.94
CA PHE A 473 -25.47 -3.22 -7.62
C PHE A 473 -26.77 -4.03 -7.75
N MET A 474 -26.97 -4.54 -8.95
CA MET A 474 -28.04 -5.46 -9.29
C MET A 474 -27.60 -6.90 -9.08
N GLU A 475 -28.56 -7.76 -8.77
CA GLU A 475 -28.44 -9.21 -8.74
C GLU A 475 -29.67 -9.79 -9.45
N ALA A 476 -29.48 -10.82 -10.27
CA ALA A 476 -30.61 -11.46 -10.93
C ALA A 476 -31.46 -12.25 -9.92
N PRO A 477 -32.77 -12.43 -10.17
CA PRO A 477 -33.62 -13.24 -9.31
C PRO A 477 -33.05 -14.65 -9.11
N ILE A 478 -33.01 -15.10 -7.86
CA ILE A 478 -32.53 -16.44 -7.50
C ILE A 478 -33.70 -17.42 -7.61
N HIS A 479 -33.59 -18.36 -8.55
CA HIS A 479 -34.57 -19.42 -8.81
C HIS A 479 -34.04 -20.83 -8.51
N PHE A 480 -32.85 -20.92 -7.92
CA PHE A 480 -32.16 -22.15 -7.58
C PHE A 480 -32.03 -22.33 -6.06
N PRO A 481 -31.90 -23.58 -5.56
CA PRO A 481 -31.73 -23.86 -4.14
C PRO A 481 -30.43 -23.27 -3.57
N PRO A 482 -30.32 -23.10 -2.24
CA PRO A 482 -29.09 -22.65 -1.58
C PRO A 482 -27.88 -23.51 -1.96
N THR A 483 -26.75 -22.86 -2.29
CA THR A 483 -25.55 -23.52 -2.81
C THR A 483 -24.63 -24.09 -1.75
N TYR A 484 -24.89 -23.82 -0.48
CA TYR A 484 -24.13 -24.28 0.69
C TYR A 484 -25.12 -24.70 1.79
N LYS A 485 -24.83 -25.65 2.69
CA LYS A 485 -23.67 -26.55 2.76
C LYS A 485 -24.14 -27.97 2.46
N TYR A 486 -23.49 -28.66 1.53
CA TYR A 486 -23.76 -30.06 1.21
C TYR A 486 -22.78 -31.01 1.91
N ASP A 487 -23.19 -32.25 2.10
CA ASP A 487 -22.25 -33.34 2.38
C ASP A 487 -21.53 -33.72 1.07
N ASN A 488 -20.19 -33.72 1.09
CA ASN A 488 -19.37 -33.98 -0.10
C ASN A 488 -19.77 -35.27 -0.81
N GLY A 489 -19.90 -35.21 -2.14
CA GLY A 489 -20.30 -36.33 -2.99
C GLY A 489 -21.81 -36.61 -3.01
N THR A 490 -22.63 -35.75 -2.41
CA THR A 490 -24.10 -35.95 -2.32
C THR A 490 -24.87 -34.66 -2.61
N SER A 491 -26.18 -34.79 -2.88
CA SER A 491 -27.14 -33.68 -2.90
C SER A 491 -27.85 -33.45 -1.56
N VAL A 492 -27.31 -34.01 -0.47
CA VAL A 492 -27.86 -33.86 0.88
C VAL A 492 -27.20 -32.68 1.58
N TYR A 493 -28.01 -31.79 2.16
CA TYR A 493 -27.50 -30.70 2.98
C TYR A 493 -26.94 -31.21 4.31
N ASP A 494 -25.85 -30.58 4.77
CA ASP A 494 -24.99 -30.88 5.93
C ASP A 494 -25.68 -31.70 7.03
N THR A 495 -25.24 -32.96 7.16
CA THR A 495 -25.70 -33.88 8.22
C THR A 495 -24.72 -33.97 9.39
N SER A 496 -23.64 -33.18 9.39
CA SER A 496 -22.69 -33.13 10.50
C SER A 496 -23.35 -32.59 11.78
N GLU A 497 -22.67 -32.78 12.92
CA GLU A 497 -23.11 -32.23 14.22
C GLU A 497 -23.33 -30.71 14.21
N LYS A 498 -22.64 -29.99 13.31
CA LYS A 498 -22.79 -28.54 13.17
C LYS A 498 -24.08 -28.13 12.46
N ALA A 499 -24.69 -29.05 11.69
CA ALA A 499 -25.92 -28.89 10.95
C ALA A 499 -26.10 -27.46 10.44
N ARG A 500 -25.25 -27.04 9.50
CA ARG A 500 -25.30 -25.67 8.97
C ARG A 500 -26.61 -25.44 8.22
N CYS A 501 -27.21 -24.27 8.45
CA CYS A 501 -28.39 -23.83 7.72
C CYS A 501 -28.04 -23.62 6.24
N PRO A 502 -28.79 -24.19 5.28
CA PRO A 502 -28.56 -23.96 3.86
C PRO A 502 -28.59 -22.46 3.51
N SER A 503 -27.67 -21.98 2.68
CA SER A 503 -27.49 -20.55 2.35
C SER A 503 -26.96 -20.32 0.93
N TRP A 504 -27.31 -19.18 0.33
CA TRP A 504 -26.72 -18.70 -0.93
C TRP A 504 -25.46 -17.90 -0.65
N THR A 505 -24.37 -18.62 -0.40
CA THR A 505 -23.03 -18.06 -0.16
C THR A 505 -22.37 -17.58 -1.44
N ASP A 506 -22.63 -18.27 -2.55
CA ASP A 506 -22.00 -18.08 -3.86
C ASP A 506 -22.86 -17.17 -4.74
N ARG A 507 -22.35 -15.98 -5.12
CA ARG A 507 -23.18 -14.91 -5.70
C ARG A 507 -22.51 -14.23 -6.89
N VAL A 508 -23.32 -13.64 -7.77
CA VAL A 508 -22.85 -12.79 -8.87
C VAL A 508 -23.69 -11.50 -8.92
N LEU A 509 -23.02 -10.37 -8.69
CA LEU A 509 -23.60 -9.03 -8.68
C LEU A 509 -22.96 -8.15 -9.75
N TYR A 510 -23.69 -7.17 -10.25
CA TYR A 510 -23.20 -6.28 -11.31
C TYR A 510 -23.71 -4.85 -11.17
N ARG A 511 -22.93 -3.89 -11.64
CA ARG A 511 -23.31 -2.47 -11.73
C ARG A 511 -22.81 -1.89 -13.03
N GLY A 512 -23.68 -1.17 -13.75
CA GLY A 512 -23.37 -0.55 -15.03
C GLY A 512 -24.59 -0.48 -15.94
N LYS A 513 -24.52 0.34 -16.98
CA LYS A 513 -25.56 0.41 -18.03
C LYS A 513 -25.28 -0.65 -19.11
N GLY A 514 -26.32 -1.08 -19.83
CA GLY A 514 -26.16 -2.01 -20.95
C GLY A 514 -25.84 -3.46 -20.55
N ILE A 515 -25.98 -3.82 -19.28
CA ILE A 515 -25.78 -5.19 -18.78
C ILE A 515 -27.15 -5.89 -18.72
N HIS A 516 -27.30 -6.96 -19.49
CA HIS A 516 -28.54 -7.74 -19.55
C HIS A 516 -28.27 -9.19 -19.16
N VAL A 517 -28.87 -9.63 -18.05
CA VAL A 517 -28.74 -11.02 -17.60
C VAL A 517 -29.58 -11.94 -18.50
N ARG A 518 -28.94 -12.96 -19.06
CA ARG A 518 -29.59 -14.01 -19.84
C ARG A 518 -29.89 -15.24 -19.00
N GLN A 519 -28.97 -15.59 -18.11
CA GLN A 519 -29.11 -16.72 -17.21
C GLN A 519 -28.42 -16.42 -15.89
N TYR A 520 -28.99 -16.90 -14.80
CA TYR A 520 -28.37 -16.94 -13.48
C TYR A 520 -28.83 -18.22 -12.77
N ASP A 521 -27.92 -19.17 -12.59
CA ASP A 521 -28.24 -20.50 -12.09
C ASP A 521 -27.03 -21.15 -11.40
N HIS A 522 -27.28 -22.26 -10.72
CA HIS A 522 -26.29 -23.18 -10.17
C HIS A 522 -26.12 -24.42 -11.04
N VAL A 523 -25.13 -25.26 -10.70
CA VAL A 523 -24.89 -26.55 -11.36
C VAL A 523 -24.94 -27.66 -10.31
N ASP A 524 -26.03 -28.42 -10.28
CA ASP A 524 -26.27 -29.44 -9.25
C ASP A 524 -25.53 -30.77 -9.51
N SER A 525 -25.04 -30.99 -10.72
CA SER A 525 -24.35 -32.24 -11.11
C SER A 525 -22.90 -32.34 -10.60
N LEU A 526 -22.34 -31.25 -10.05
CA LEU A 526 -20.98 -31.20 -9.52
C LEU A 526 -21.04 -31.30 -7.99
N LEU A 527 -20.61 -32.44 -7.47
CA LEU A 527 -20.82 -32.86 -6.08
C LEU A 527 -19.53 -32.92 -5.27
N MET A 528 -18.36 -32.69 -5.88
CA MET A 528 -17.06 -32.85 -5.19
C MET A 528 -16.88 -31.91 -3.99
N SER A 529 -17.52 -30.74 -4.03
CA SER A 529 -17.46 -29.71 -2.99
C SER A 529 -18.74 -29.68 -2.15
N ASP A 530 -18.64 -29.15 -0.93
CA ASP A 530 -19.79 -28.81 -0.09
C ASP A 530 -20.53 -27.55 -0.59
N HIS A 531 -20.03 -26.93 -1.66
CA HIS A 531 -20.66 -25.87 -2.43
C HIS A 531 -21.03 -26.30 -3.85
N ARG A 532 -22.12 -25.72 -4.38
CA ARG A 532 -22.48 -25.82 -5.80
C ARG A 532 -21.92 -24.64 -6.61
N PRO A 533 -21.32 -24.89 -7.78
CA PRO A 533 -20.90 -23.82 -8.68
C PRO A 533 -22.11 -22.98 -9.12
N VAL A 534 -21.90 -21.67 -9.21
CA VAL A 534 -22.87 -20.70 -9.73
C VAL A 534 -22.35 -20.13 -11.04
N ARG A 535 -23.27 -19.84 -11.97
CA ARG A 535 -22.97 -19.21 -13.25
C ARG A 535 -24.01 -18.15 -13.62
N ALA A 536 -23.53 -17.10 -14.26
CA ALA A 536 -24.33 -16.03 -14.84
C ALA A 536 -23.85 -15.73 -16.25
N ILE A 537 -24.78 -15.55 -17.18
CA ILE A 537 -24.48 -15.20 -18.57
C ILE A 537 -25.09 -13.85 -18.86
N PHE A 538 -24.27 -12.95 -19.37
CA PHE A 538 -24.67 -11.57 -19.67
C PHE A 538 -24.54 -11.31 -21.16
N ARG A 539 -25.50 -10.56 -21.70
CA ARG A 539 -25.28 -9.75 -22.89
C ARG A 539 -24.92 -8.35 -22.44
N VAL A 540 -23.80 -7.83 -22.91
CA VAL A 540 -23.22 -6.55 -22.52
C VAL A 540 -23.08 -5.65 -23.74
N GLU A 541 -23.66 -4.45 -23.68
CA GLU A 541 -23.50 -3.42 -24.70
C GLU A 541 -22.21 -2.62 -24.46
N VAL A 542 -21.22 -2.75 -25.35
CA VAL A 542 -19.97 -1.99 -25.30
C VAL A 542 -19.98 -0.85 -26.32
N ASP A 543 -19.43 0.29 -25.92
CA ASP A 543 -19.21 1.45 -26.78
C ASP A 543 -17.92 1.33 -27.61
N ILE A 544 -18.00 1.77 -28.85
CA ILE A 544 -16.92 2.00 -29.80
C ILE A 544 -16.95 3.48 -30.17
N ILE A 545 -15.88 4.21 -29.85
CA ILE A 545 -15.81 5.67 -29.95
C ILE A 545 -15.04 6.08 -31.21
N ASP A 546 -15.68 6.89 -32.06
CA ASP A 546 -15.00 7.64 -33.11
C ASP A 546 -14.29 8.85 -32.48
N LEU A 547 -12.99 8.68 -32.23
CA LEU A 547 -12.15 9.71 -31.62
C LEU A 547 -12.07 11.00 -32.46
N ALA A 548 -12.18 10.90 -33.79
CA ALA A 548 -12.12 12.07 -34.66
C ALA A 548 -13.42 12.88 -34.58
N ALA A 549 -14.58 12.20 -34.62
CA ALA A 549 -15.88 12.83 -34.42
C ALA A 549 -16.01 13.43 -33.02
N GLN A 550 -15.59 12.70 -31.97
CA GLN A 550 -15.60 13.19 -30.59
C GLN A 550 -14.74 14.45 -30.45
N LYS A 551 -13.53 14.46 -31.02
CA LYS A 551 -12.63 15.62 -30.97
C LYS A 551 -13.22 16.83 -31.71
N SER A 552 -13.85 16.60 -32.87
CA SER A 552 -14.52 17.67 -33.63
C SER A 552 -15.69 18.28 -32.86
N ILE A 553 -16.55 17.45 -32.27
CA ILE A 553 -17.69 17.88 -31.45
C ILE A 553 -17.20 18.64 -30.21
N ARG A 554 -16.21 18.12 -29.49
CA ARG A 554 -15.60 18.79 -28.33
C ARG A 554 -15.06 20.16 -28.71
N SER A 555 -14.31 20.26 -29.81
CA SER A 555 -13.77 21.55 -30.29
C SER A 555 -14.87 22.56 -30.64
N ALA A 556 -15.95 22.10 -31.29
CA ALA A 556 -17.09 22.96 -31.64
C ALA A 556 -17.78 23.50 -30.37
N ILE A 557 -18.05 22.63 -29.39
CA ILE A 557 -18.65 23.02 -28.10
C ILE A 557 -17.73 23.98 -27.34
N SER A 558 -16.43 23.68 -27.24
CA SER A 558 -15.49 24.56 -26.55
C SER A 558 -15.42 25.94 -27.19
N SER A 559 -15.50 26.04 -28.53
CA SER A 559 -15.49 27.33 -29.24
C SER A 559 -16.79 28.13 -29.10
N ALA A 560 -17.92 27.45 -28.87
CA ALA A 560 -19.23 28.06 -28.69
C ALA A 560 -19.52 28.42 -27.23
N THR A 561 -18.74 27.90 -26.27
CA THR A 561 -18.91 28.17 -24.84
C THR A 561 -18.21 29.50 -24.51
N PRO A 562 -18.93 30.56 -24.09
CA PRO A 562 -18.33 31.87 -23.85
C PRO A 562 -17.29 31.81 -22.73
N VAL A 563 -16.18 32.53 -22.90
CA VAL A 563 -15.16 32.68 -21.85
C VAL A 563 -15.76 33.50 -20.71
N VAL A 564 -15.87 32.89 -19.54
CA VAL A 564 -16.24 33.56 -18.28
C VAL A 564 -15.22 34.68 -18.04
N THR A 565 -15.70 35.93 -18.01
CA THR A 565 -14.84 37.08 -17.72
C THR A 565 -14.75 37.28 -16.21
N ASP A 566 -13.75 38.00 -15.71
CA ASP A 566 -13.54 38.23 -14.26
C ASP A 566 -14.78 38.77 -13.51
N SER A 567 -15.74 39.35 -14.24
CA SER A 567 -17.01 39.83 -13.68
C SER A 567 -17.95 38.73 -13.17
N ASP A 568 -17.87 37.51 -13.71
CA ASP A 568 -18.77 36.40 -13.36
C ASP A 568 -18.35 35.65 -12.07
N TRP A 569 -17.07 35.74 -11.67
CA TRP A 569 -16.59 35.16 -10.40
C TRP A 569 -17.27 35.79 -9.18
N THR A 570 -17.60 37.08 -9.26
CA THR A 570 -18.28 37.80 -8.16
C THR A 570 -19.75 37.40 -8.00
N ALA A 571 -20.40 36.89 -9.05
CA ALA A 571 -21.78 36.42 -8.99
C ALA A 571 -21.88 35.02 -8.36
N ILE A 572 -20.90 34.15 -8.58
CA ILE A 572 -20.88 32.77 -8.05
C ILE A 572 -20.64 32.74 -6.54
N ASP A 573 -19.83 33.67 -6.01
CA ASP A 573 -19.54 33.77 -4.56
C ASP A 573 -20.81 34.04 -3.71
N SER A 574 -21.81 34.70 -4.29
CA SER A 574 -23.11 34.92 -3.63
C SER A 574 -23.95 33.65 -3.47
N SER A 575 -23.70 32.63 -4.30
CA SER A 575 -24.40 31.33 -4.25
C SER A 575 -23.62 30.23 -3.52
N ALA A 576 -22.30 30.39 -3.36
CA ALA A 576 -21.44 29.48 -2.61
C ALA A 576 -21.74 29.48 -1.10
N ASN A 577 -22.40 30.52 -0.58
CA ASN A 577 -22.88 30.60 0.81
C ASN A 577 -24.02 29.61 1.14
N GLN A 578 -24.53 28.80 0.20
CA GLN A 578 -25.47 27.71 0.51
C GLN A 578 -24.79 26.38 0.86
N PHE A 579 -23.47 26.23 0.68
CA PHE A 579 -22.72 25.14 1.29
C PHE A 579 -22.32 25.53 2.72
N ALA A 580 -23.32 25.71 3.57
CA ALA A 580 -23.10 25.69 5.00
C ALA A 580 -22.64 24.28 5.38
N PHE A 581 -21.32 24.10 5.54
CA PHE A 581 -20.83 23.10 6.46
C PHE A 581 -21.54 23.37 7.79
N GLN A 582 -22.46 22.49 8.18
CA GLN A 582 -22.86 22.40 9.57
C GLN A 582 -21.59 22.10 10.36
N ARG A 583 -20.95 23.14 10.90
CA ARG A 583 -20.01 23.00 12.00
C ARG A 583 -20.83 22.43 13.15
N GLN A 584 -20.77 21.12 13.33
CA GLN A 584 -20.92 20.59 14.68
C GLN A 584 -19.71 21.13 15.44
N GLU A 585 -19.94 22.09 16.33
CA GLU A 585 -18.94 22.51 17.30
C GLU A 585 -18.63 21.31 18.22
N SER A 586 -17.63 20.51 17.86
CA SER A 586 -16.90 19.73 18.83
C SER A 586 -15.85 20.65 19.43
N THR A 587 -16.03 20.97 20.71
CA THR A 587 -15.05 21.65 21.56
C THR A 587 -13.65 21.03 21.37
N PRO A 588 -12.60 21.83 21.11
CA PRO A 588 -11.24 21.30 21.06
C PRO A 588 -10.83 20.92 22.49
N ALA A 589 -10.64 19.62 22.74
CA ALA A 589 -9.84 19.19 23.87
C ALA A 589 -8.38 19.60 23.57
N LEU A 590 -7.96 20.73 24.13
CA LEU A 590 -6.55 21.08 24.28
C LEU A 590 -5.89 19.96 25.08
N ILE A 591 -5.10 19.12 24.40
CA ILE A 591 -4.18 18.20 25.06
C ILE A 591 -3.01 19.05 25.53
N ASP A 592 -3.05 19.38 26.82
CA ASP A 592 -1.93 19.97 27.55
C ASP A 592 -0.81 18.92 27.68
N PHE A 593 0.38 19.24 27.16
CA PHE A 593 1.58 18.39 27.25
C PHE A 593 2.47 18.76 28.44
N SER A 594 1.97 19.52 29.41
CA SER A 594 2.71 19.87 30.63
C SER A 594 2.22 19.07 31.84
N GLU A 595 2.65 17.81 31.97
CA GLU A 595 2.74 17.21 33.31
C GLU A 595 3.86 16.16 33.38
N GLU A 596 4.72 16.37 34.37
CA GLU A 596 5.98 15.67 34.63
C GLU A 596 5.75 14.20 35.00
N ILE A 597 6.50 13.30 34.35
CA ILE A 597 6.61 11.91 34.80
C ILE A 597 7.55 11.88 36.01
N ALA A 598 6.98 11.97 37.21
CA ALA A 598 7.61 11.49 38.42
C ALA A 598 7.33 9.98 38.56
N SER A 599 8.38 9.14 38.55
CA SER A 599 8.30 7.77 39.10
C SER A 599 8.43 7.84 40.64
N PRO A 600 7.91 6.84 41.40
CA PRO A 600 8.74 5.65 41.63
C PRO A 600 7.99 4.31 41.78
N LEU A 601 8.67 3.26 41.30
CA LEU A 601 8.87 1.93 41.89
C LEU A 601 7.90 1.44 42.99
N THR A 602 7.23 0.30 42.71
CA THR A 602 6.98 -0.91 43.56
C THR A 602 5.84 -1.68 42.87
N ALA A 603 5.77 -3.01 42.76
CA ALA A 603 6.54 -4.11 43.30
C ALA A 603 6.48 -5.28 42.30
N TRP A 604 7.59 -6.01 42.25
CA TRP A 604 7.68 -7.33 41.67
C TRP A 604 6.87 -8.31 42.52
N ASN A 605 6.16 -9.26 41.90
CA ASN A 605 5.93 -10.56 42.50
C ASN A 605 6.19 -11.66 41.47
N VAL A 606 7.16 -12.48 41.86
CA VAL A 606 7.73 -13.64 41.21
C VAL A 606 6.90 -14.87 41.59
N ILE A 607 6.60 -15.76 40.65
CA ILE A 607 6.63 -17.21 40.93
C ILE A 607 7.50 -17.86 39.85
N ASP A 608 8.43 -18.67 40.36
CA ASP A 608 9.63 -19.21 39.75
C ASP A 608 9.47 -20.75 39.63
N SER A 609 9.89 -21.36 38.52
CA SER A 609 10.51 -22.70 38.50
C SER A 609 10.98 -23.13 37.09
N LYS A 610 12.16 -22.64 36.69
CA LYS A 610 13.42 -23.37 36.33
C LYS A 610 13.49 -24.54 35.29
N PRO A 611 14.70 -24.79 34.70
CA PRO A 611 14.94 -24.94 33.25
C PRO A 611 15.69 -26.24 32.84
N VAL A 612 15.95 -26.48 31.53
CA VAL A 612 17.21 -27.06 30.95
C VAL A 612 17.32 -26.83 29.41
N VAL A 613 18.38 -26.10 29.02
CA VAL A 613 19.40 -26.25 27.94
C VAL A 613 19.08 -26.96 26.60
N ALA A 614 19.33 -26.28 25.45
CA ALA A 614 20.48 -26.56 24.54
C ALA A 614 20.47 -25.69 23.26
N ALA A 615 21.68 -25.25 22.88
CA ALA A 615 21.99 -24.42 21.72
C ALA A 615 22.00 -25.23 20.40
N GLY A 616 21.71 -24.53 19.29
CA GLY A 616 21.92 -25.04 17.93
C GLY A 616 21.67 -23.96 16.88
N SER A 617 22.75 -23.37 16.38
CA SER A 617 22.78 -22.41 15.28
C SER A 617 22.58 -23.08 13.91
N VAL A 618 21.64 -22.62 13.07
CA VAL A 618 21.73 -22.74 11.60
C VAL A 618 21.06 -21.52 10.93
N ARG A 619 21.76 -20.95 9.95
CA ARG A 619 21.47 -19.74 9.15
C ARG A 619 20.22 -19.85 8.26
N PRO A 620 19.67 -18.73 7.77
CA PRO A 620 19.20 -18.63 6.40
C PRO A 620 20.28 -17.99 5.53
N SER A 621 20.68 -18.74 4.52
CA SER A 621 21.47 -18.31 3.39
C SER A 621 20.63 -17.50 2.39
N ASN A 622 21.26 -16.43 1.95
CA ASN A 622 21.12 -15.71 0.68
C ASN A 622 20.26 -14.43 0.62
N PRO A 623 20.86 -13.30 0.17
CA PRO A 623 20.26 -11.99 0.10
C PRO A 623 19.82 -11.64 -1.33
N SER A 624 18.55 -11.35 -1.51
CA SER A 624 18.01 -10.57 -2.63
C SER A 624 16.58 -10.28 -2.22
N VAL A 625 16.23 -9.08 -1.76
CA VAL A 625 15.92 -7.94 -2.63
C VAL A 625 16.20 -6.65 -1.88
N ALA A 626 17.36 -6.03 -2.10
CA ALA A 626 17.51 -4.60 -1.85
C ALA A 626 16.80 -3.89 -3.00
N ARG A 627 15.58 -3.39 -2.78
CA ARG A 627 14.90 -2.52 -3.74
C ARG A 627 15.70 -1.23 -3.83
N GLN A 628 16.30 -1.00 -5.00
CA GLN A 628 16.93 0.27 -5.36
C GLN A 628 15.87 1.38 -5.34
N TRP A 629 16.11 2.42 -4.55
CA TRP A 629 15.33 3.66 -4.54
C TRP A 629 16.17 4.78 -5.13
N TRP A 630 16.39 4.84 -6.44
CA TRP A 630 16.85 6.07 -7.09
C TRP A 630 16.40 6.14 -8.57
N HIS A 631 15.89 7.33 -8.92
CA HIS A 631 15.59 7.92 -10.24
C HIS A 631 14.24 7.65 -10.93
N GLU A 632 13.46 8.73 -11.10
CA GLU A 632 13.47 9.51 -12.35
C GLU A 632 13.34 11.02 -12.06
N PRO A 633 14.01 11.89 -12.85
CA PRO A 633 13.84 13.34 -12.79
C PRO A 633 12.51 13.76 -13.41
N VAL A 634 11.84 14.70 -12.76
CA VAL A 634 10.72 15.45 -13.35
C VAL A 634 11.34 16.46 -14.32
N ASP A 635 11.31 16.16 -15.61
CA ASP A 635 11.45 17.19 -16.65
C ASP A 635 10.12 17.94 -16.77
N GLU A 636 10.25 19.24 -17.08
CA GLU A 636 9.23 20.32 -17.13
C GLU A 636 7.86 19.99 -17.71
#